data_AF-A0A6U9NM17-F1
#
_entry.id   AF-A0A6U9NM17-F1
#
_cell.length_a   1.000
_cell.length_b   1.000
_cell.length_c   1.000
_cell.angle_alpha   90.00
_cell.angle_beta   90.00
_cell.angle_gamma   90.00
#
_symmetry.space_group_name_H-M   'P 1'
#
loop_
_entity.id
_entity.type
_entity.pdbx_description
1 polymer ?
#
loop_
_entity_poly.entity_id
_entity_poly.type
_entity_poly.pdbx_seq_one_letter_code
_entity_poly.pdbx_strand_id
1 'polypeptide(L)'
;MGYDDEFCGLSVKGQKICLGCSCCGAFAGLITFIILITNRRTLGPGQQILVRLGRWDRTGYNGPGTFQLAPFKGTEMREALRLGASQYASLRHIRTMRYVAKEGPCFEFIDPMYDLHRIGQKTRLTANEYIRVINARTGSERISRGPATFTPNVTEQGHNSTAVLAFVEGADMLTSDVALVIRDKLTGELSLATACNTPLGPVFPTPTQDVIETRRRIFIGPHEAVLLRDIDGQSTLITGMTPMTEVPGICDDDIPEQSAGGLAFFLPPLTRIVRMRWSDYSRPQESALNFTALRTPTAVSARRRRSSRSRVVREHQFSSRPRTWLVGGDFNKVENLWVNRGSGPNISRLVRAGAVTVHSTGPNAPTAQLTALLGASSTTLEFGNLIPGNAWTICSLTRYTGGAKNVVLGGPSNWAFGHYRGHAGVAWYGTNFTQSSRDAVRPDTEWVGMCGKSSGQADELAWIFEERVGRPVTRGSIRSPRRPARVYVNGDTRKSDFAIAEVVVWNKALPNSEILEVAQYFRDRLHDAASYVDQVDESEQVPSGITRNDVIKIDMRAQKSFYKFQVRTNDNVRLVIEGTIFWQIVDVPKMISATSDPEGDAWAKSRSVMLGAVSDMTWSEFLADFNQVVERAYASQQSDTFWGERGLRLISMEITGYVPLDQRTIDSLRRIVESKVDRITRLTRQRSDSDVRATRIAADIALEDNRTSLIEAQTLNARMQAETRGATEGGKKARGISVFLKNVGQAISGEAVQPVQLYEENLRLRSLENQTQKLFNGQARVFLKPNATNVTLTLPHDTPRAPPRRLNKPSQSPATGLPAAGASMAPVAASGAAGAASAAAHVLEL
;
A
#
# COMPACT_ATOMS: atom_id res chain seq x y z
N MET A 1 62.57 80.04 -31.89
CA MET A 1 63.42 79.68 -30.72
C MET A 1 64.44 78.68 -31.24
N GLY A 2 65.57 79.05 -31.84
CA GLY A 2 66.46 80.17 -31.50
C GLY A 2 67.46 79.67 -30.46
N TYR A 3 68.55 79.05 -30.91
CA TYR A 3 69.87 79.03 -30.25
C TYR A 3 70.91 78.56 -31.27
N ASP A 4 71.55 79.56 -31.88
CA ASP A 4 72.87 79.49 -32.49
C ASP A 4 73.94 79.51 -31.39
N ASP A 5 75.14 79.03 -31.74
CA ASP A 5 76.48 79.54 -31.37
C ASP A 5 77.50 78.44 -31.74
N GLU A 6 78.13 78.54 -32.92
CA GLU A 6 79.47 79.11 -33.13
C GLU A 6 80.62 78.33 -32.46
N PHE A 7 81.48 77.71 -33.27
CA PHE A 7 82.92 78.01 -33.26
C PHE A 7 83.58 77.53 -34.57
N CYS A 8 84.23 78.49 -35.22
CA CYS A 8 85.01 78.35 -36.45
C CYS A 8 86.51 78.22 -36.09
N GLY A 9 87.30 77.48 -36.89
CA GLY A 9 88.74 77.76 -37.01
C GLY A 9 89.70 76.57 -37.00
N LEU A 10 90.30 76.34 -38.18
CA LEU A 10 91.71 75.97 -38.41
C LEU A 10 92.19 74.61 -37.82
N SER A 11 92.77 73.70 -38.58
CA SER A 11 93.87 73.90 -39.52
C SER A 11 94.06 72.62 -40.33
N VAL A 12 93.98 72.74 -41.65
CA VAL A 12 94.42 71.72 -42.61
C VAL A 12 95.93 71.61 -42.51
N LYS A 13 96.45 70.63 -41.76
CA LYS A 13 97.84 70.20 -41.91
C LYS A 13 97.91 69.27 -43.12
N GLY A 14 98.35 69.85 -44.23
CA GLY A 14 98.74 69.12 -45.43
C GLY A 14 99.81 68.08 -45.07
N GLN A 15 99.44 66.81 -45.20
CA GLN A 15 100.39 65.73 -45.28
C GLN A 15 100.50 65.38 -46.77
N LYS A 16 101.56 65.91 -47.38
CA LYS A 16 102.01 65.55 -48.72
C LYS A 16 102.26 64.04 -48.72
N ILE A 17 101.32 63.26 -49.26
CA ILE A 17 101.59 61.88 -49.66
C ILE A 17 102.20 61.96 -51.06
N CYS A 18 103.48 61.62 -51.09
CA CYS A 18 104.29 61.56 -52.29
C CYS A 18 103.63 60.71 -53.37
N LEU A 19 103.56 61.29 -54.57
CA LEU A 19 103.47 60.60 -55.83
C LEU A 19 104.61 59.56 -55.89
N GLY A 20 104.27 58.28 -55.74
CA GLY A 20 105.27 57.22 -55.80
C GLY A 20 104.79 55.90 -55.23
N CYS A 21 103.86 55.24 -55.93
CA CYS A 21 103.74 53.77 -56.06
C CYS A 21 102.32 53.44 -56.54
N SER A 22 102.15 53.34 -57.86
CA SER A 22 100.89 53.01 -58.54
C SER A 22 100.34 51.60 -58.20
N CYS A 23 101.05 50.83 -57.38
CA CYS A 23 100.71 49.45 -57.03
C CYS A 23 100.01 49.33 -55.67
N CYS A 24 100.27 50.23 -54.71
CA CYS A 24 99.66 50.19 -53.37
C CYS A 24 98.34 50.98 -53.29
N GLY A 25 98.18 52.05 -54.08
CA GLY A 25 96.90 52.74 -54.25
C GLY A 25 95.84 51.85 -54.92
N ALA A 26 96.28 50.95 -55.81
CA ALA A 26 95.43 49.93 -56.40
C ALA A 26 94.97 48.91 -55.35
N PHE A 27 95.84 48.44 -54.44
CA PHE A 27 95.46 47.50 -53.38
C PHE A 27 94.60 48.13 -52.27
N ALA A 28 94.91 49.34 -51.81
CA ALA A 28 94.06 50.05 -50.85
C ALA A 28 92.70 50.41 -51.47
N GLY A 29 92.71 50.88 -52.72
CA GLY A 29 91.52 51.13 -53.53
C GLY A 29 90.69 49.86 -53.75
N LEU A 30 91.33 48.73 -54.09
CA LEU A 30 90.71 47.42 -54.29
C LEU A 30 90.17 46.84 -52.98
N ILE A 31 90.87 47.01 -51.84
CA ILE A 31 90.36 46.62 -50.52
C ILE A 31 89.17 47.50 -50.11
N THR A 32 89.22 48.83 -50.28
CA THR A 32 88.05 49.69 -50.05
C THR A 32 86.90 49.39 -51.01
N PHE A 33 87.19 49.06 -52.26
CA PHE A 33 86.20 48.67 -53.28
C PHE A 33 85.57 47.31 -52.94
N ILE A 34 86.37 46.34 -52.48
CA ILE A 34 85.91 45.05 -51.97
C ILE A 34 85.06 45.27 -50.72
N ILE A 35 85.48 46.10 -49.75
CA ILE A 35 84.72 46.42 -48.53
C ILE A 35 83.38 47.12 -48.87
N LEU A 36 83.37 48.02 -49.86
CA LEU A 36 82.16 48.70 -50.31
C LEU A 36 81.20 47.73 -51.03
N ILE A 37 81.71 46.85 -51.90
CA ILE A 37 80.86 45.89 -52.63
C ILE A 37 80.35 44.78 -51.71
N THR A 38 81.20 44.26 -50.80
CA THR A 38 80.81 43.18 -49.87
C THR A 38 79.84 43.63 -48.79
N ASN A 39 79.75 44.93 -48.49
CA ASN A 39 78.80 45.47 -47.52
C ASN A 39 77.53 46.06 -48.16
N ARG A 40 77.28 45.78 -49.44
CA ARG A 40 76.02 46.08 -50.11
C ARG A 40 75.00 44.98 -49.78
N ARG A 41 73.85 45.36 -49.20
CA ARG A 41 72.79 44.40 -48.85
C ARG A 41 71.55 44.62 -49.70
N THR A 42 71.12 43.59 -50.42
CA THR A 42 69.83 43.53 -51.12
C THR A 42 68.75 43.03 -50.16
N LEU A 43 67.72 43.83 -49.92
CA LEU A 43 66.58 43.43 -49.09
C LEU A 43 65.37 43.11 -49.97
N GLY A 44 64.75 41.97 -49.72
CA GLY A 44 63.46 41.60 -50.29
C GLY A 44 62.30 42.42 -49.71
N PRO A 45 61.09 42.36 -50.32
CA PRO A 45 59.94 43.18 -49.95
C PRO A 45 59.37 42.95 -48.54
N GLY A 46 59.83 41.91 -47.84
CA GLY A 46 59.50 41.63 -46.43
C GLY A 46 60.72 41.60 -45.50
N GLN A 47 61.87 42.10 -45.94
CA GLN A 47 63.11 42.08 -45.15
C GLN A 47 63.49 43.48 -44.69
N GLN A 48 63.90 43.58 -43.44
CA GLN A 48 64.40 44.79 -42.81
C GLN A 48 65.78 44.50 -42.22
N ILE A 49 66.70 45.46 -42.32
CA ILE A 49 68.00 45.36 -41.66
C ILE A 49 68.13 46.47 -40.62
N LEU A 50 68.52 46.07 -39.41
CA LEU A 50 68.75 46.95 -38.27
C LEU A 50 70.27 47.13 -38.12
N VAL A 51 70.73 48.37 -38.19
CA VAL A 51 72.14 48.73 -37.98
C VAL A 51 72.28 49.27 -36.57
N ARG A 52 73.17 48.66 -35.77
CA ARG A 52 73.46 49.09 -34.40
C ARG A 52 74.39 50.30 -34.44
N LEU A 53 73.92 51.43 -33.94
CA LEU A 53 74.69 52.69 -33.84
C LEU A 53 75.29 52.89 -32.45
N GLY A 54 74.72 52.24 -31.42
CA GLY A 54 75.20 52.24 -30.05
C GLY A 54 74.68 51.04 -29.25
N ARG A 55 74.78 51.08 -27.91
CA ARG A 55 74.30 49.98 -27.05
C ARG A 55 72.79 49.73 -27.21
N TRP A 56 72.00 50.78 -27.44
CA TRP A 56 70.54 50.71 -27.58
C TRP A 56 70.01 51.35 -28.86
N ASP A 57 70.76 52.23 -29.53
CA ASP A 57 70.30 52.90 -30.74
C ASP A 57 70.49 52.04 -31.99
N ARG A 58 69.40 51.91 -32.75
CA ARG A 58 69.27 51.12 -33.98
C ARG A 58 68.60 51.96 -35.04
N THR A 59 69.07 51.86 -36.28
CA THR A 59 68.39 52.42 -37.46
C THR A 59 67.96 51.28 -38.36
N GLY A 60 66.73 51.34 -38.87
CA GLY A 60 66.17 50.31 -39.75
C GLY A 60 66.10 50.79 -41.17
N TYR A 61 66.51 49.92 -42.10
CA TYR A 61 66.28 50.10 -43.53
C TYR A 61 65.27 49.04 -43.97
N ASN A 62 64.13 49.50 -44.50
CA ASN A 62 63.02 48.65 -44.93
C ASN A 62 63.21 48.29 -46.41
N GLY A 63 63.01 47.02 -46.78
CA GLY A 63 62.94 46.61 -48.18
C GLY A 63 61.62 47.00 -48.85
N PRO A 64 61.51 46.82 -50.19
CA PRO A 64 62.54 46.31 -51.09
C PRO A 64 63.54 47.41 -51.51
N GLY A 65 64.84 47.10 -51.48
CA GLY A 65 65.89 48.06 -51.85
C GLY A 65 67.32 47.54 -51.63
N THR A 66 68.29 48.13 -52.32
CA THR A 66 69.72 47.87 -52.06
C THR A 66 70.31 49.00 -51.23
N PHE A 67 70.81 48.68 -50.05
CA PHE A 67 71.35 49.66 -49.12
C PHE A 67 72.85 49.45 -48.95
N GLN A 68 73.58 50.57 -48.95
CA GLN A 68 75.01 50.59 -48.65
C GLN A 68 75.17 50.79 -47.15
N LEU A 69 75.65 49.77 -46.44
CA LEU A 69 75.83 49.85 -44.99
C LEU A 69 77.28 50.23 -44.64
N ALA A 70 77.45 50.91 -43.51
CA ALA A 70 78.77 51.28 -43.02
C ALA A 70 79.57 50.01 -42.62
N PRO A 71 80.83 49.87 -43.08
CA PRO A 71 81.67 48.74 -42.71
C PRO A 71 81.95 48.74 -41.20
N PHE A 72 82.02 47.55 -40.61
CA PHE A 72 82.30 47.30 -39.18
C PHE A 72 81.18 47.62 -38.18
N LYS A 73 79.98 48.01 -38.61
CA LYS A 73 78.81 48.10 -37.71
C LYS A 73 78.07 46.77 -37.64
N GLY A 74 77.64 46.38 -36.43
CA GLY A 74 76.82 45.18 -36.24
C GLY A 74 75.47 45.36 -36.94
N THR A 75 75.11 44.40 -37.79
CA THR A 75 73.84 44.38 -38.52
C THR A 75 73.02 43.17 -38.11
N GLU A 76 71.71 43.36 -38.02
CA GLU A 76 70.75 42.31 -37.66
C GLU A 76 69.62 42.34 -38.69
N MET A 77 69.40 41.22 -39.37
CA MET A 77 68.32 41.10 -40.37
C MET A 77 67.07 40.56 -39.68
N ARG A 78 65.92 41.21 -39.93
CA ARG A 78 64.61 40.81 -39.41
C ARG A 78 63.56 40.86 -40.52
N GLU A 79 62.62 39.94 -40.50
CA GLU A 79 61.47 39.98 -41.40
C GLU A 79 60.39 40.96 -40.92
N ALA A 80 59.57 41.45 -41.85
CA ALA A 80 58.39 42.26 -41.56
C ALA A 80 57.41 41.47 -40.71
N LEU A 81 56.75 42.13 -39.76
CA LEU A 81 55.77 41.49 -38.92
C LEU A 81 54.52 41.20 -39.73
N ARG A 82 54.22 39.91 -39.91
CA ARG A 82 53.00 39.43 -40.54
C ARG A 82 52.04 38.92 -39.47
N LEU A 83 50.91 39.62 -39.32
CA LEU A 83 49.82 39.20 -38.43
C LEU A 83 48.58 38.87 -39.26
N GLY A 84 48.02 37.68 -39.04
CA GLY A 84 46.69 37.33 -39.54
C GLY A 84 45.58 38.13 -38.83
N ALA A 85 44.36 38.11 -39.39
CA ALA A 85 43.22 38.84 -38.83
C ALA A 85 42.84 38.40 -37.40
N SER A 86 43.12 37.15 -37.05
CA SER A 86 42.89 36.58 -35.70
C SER A 86 44.07 36.76 -34.74
N GLN A 87 45.14 37.45 -35.16
CA GLN A 87 46.38 37.54 -34.37
C GLN A 87 46.66 38.98 -33.92
N TYR A 88 47.41 39.09 -32.83
CA TYR A 88 47.99 40.34 -32.35
C TYR A 88 49.44 40.12 -31.95
N ALA A 89 50.28 41.17 -32.01
CA ALA A 89 51.64 41.14 -31.49
C ALA A 89 51.79 42.07 -30.29
N SER A 90 52.59 41.65 -29.32
CA SER A 90 53.15 42.50 -28.28
C SER A 90 54.59 42.84 -28.64
N LEU A 91 54.88 44.13 -28.76
CA LEU A 91 56.19 44.70 -29.09
C LEU A 91 56.80 45.30 -27.83
N ARG A 92 58.08 45.08 -27.59
CA ARG A 92 58.81 45.62 -26.43
C ARG A 92 59.82 46.65 -26.88
N HIS A 93 59.72 47.86 -26.34
CA HIS A 93 60.69 48.92 -26.57
C HIS A 93 62.03 48.55 -25.92
N ILE A 94 63.13 48.60 -26.67
CA ILE A 94 64.45 48.09 -26.23
C ILE A 94 65.09 48.93 -25.11
N ARG A 95 64.90 50.26 -25.12
CA ARG A 95 65.41 51.18 -24.10
C ARG A 95 64.53 51.31 -22.86
N THR A 96 63.22 51.50 -23.04
CA THR A 96 62.29 51.81 -21.93
C THR A 96 61.63 50.57 -21.32
N MET A 97 61.80 49.39 -21.95
CA MET A 97 61.11 48.15 -21.59
C MET A 97 59.57 48.29 -21.58
N ARG A 98 59.02 49.30 -22.26
CA ARG A 98 57.57 49.50 -22.42
C ARG A 98 57.05 48.58 -23.53
N TYR A 99 55.91 47.97 -23.27
CA TYR A 99 55.24 47.11 -24.25
C TYR A 99 54.20 47.92 -25.06
N VAL A 100 53.94 47.53 -26.31
CA VAL A 100 52.91 48.11 -27.22
C VAL A 100 52.23 46.95 -27.95
N ALA A 101 50.91 46.93 -28.00
CA ALA A 101 50.15 45.92 -28.73
C ALA A 101 49.87 46.42 -30.16
N LYS A 102 50.02 45.55 -31.15
CA LYS A 102 49.68 45.79 -32.55
C LYS A 102 48.67 44.75 -33.01
N GLU A 103 47.55 45.20 -33.55
CA GLU A 103 46.47 44.31 -34.00
C GLU A 103 46.65 43.91 -35.47
N GLY A 104 46.37 42.64 -35.80
CA GLY A 104 46.22 42.21 -37.19
C GLY A 104 44.83 42.55 -37.77
N PRO A 105 44.64 42.45 -39.09
CA PRO A 105 45.62 42.00 -40.08
C PRO A 105 46.59 43.12 -40.48
N CYS A 106 47.89 42.89 -40.31
CA CYS A 106 48.90 43.87 -40.73
C CYS A 106 50.14 43.17 -41.27
N PHE A 107 50.78 43.83 -42.23
CA PHE A 107 52.10 43.50 -42.73
C PHE A 107 52.94 44.76 -42.65
N GLU A 108 53.66 44.93 -41.54
CA GLU A 108 54.34 46.19 -41.22
C GLU A 108 55.73 45.90 -40.66
N PHE A 109 56.69 46.76 -41.02
CA PHE A 109 58.03 46.71 -40.44
C PHE A 109 57.98 47.29 -39.02
N ILE A 110 58.37 46.50 -38.02
CA ILE A 110 58.40 47.02 -36.64
C ILE A 110 59.48 48.10 -36.55
N ASP A 111 59.19 49.16 -35.81
CA ASP A 111 60.13 50.25 -35.55
C ASP A 111 61.47 49.71 -34.99
N PRO A 112 62.63 50.25 -35.43
CA PRO A 112 63.97 49.82 -34.96
C PRO A 112 64.17 49.85 -33.44
N MET A 113 63.40 50.66 -32.71
CA MET A 113 63.42 50.77 -31.26
C MET A 113 62.58 49.71 -30.54
N TYR A 114 61.90 48.84 -31.29
CA TYR A 114 61.00 47.82 -30.76
C TYR A 114 61.39 46.42 -31.25
N ASP A 115 61.47 45.49 -30.31
CA ASP A 115 61.66 44.06 -30.58
C ASP A 115 60.31 43.32 -30.42
N LEU A 116 60.08 42.30 -31.24
CA LEU A 116 58.91 41.42 -31.09
C LEU A 116 59.04 40.64 -29.79
N HIS A 117 58.07 40.77 -28.90
CA HIS A 117 58.04 40.01 -27.65
C HIS A 117 57.21 38.73 -27.78
N ARG A 118 55.99 38.84 -28.34
CA ARG A 118 55.05 37.72 -28.44
C ARG A 118 54.04 37.95 -29.55
N ILE A 119 53.58 36.87 -30.18
CA ILE A 119 52.36 36.84 -30.99
C ILE A 119 51.28 36.08 -30.20
N GLY A 120 50.08 36.62 -30.12
CA GLY A 120 48.91 36.02 -29.47
C GLY A 120 47.72 35.90 -30.43
N GLN A 121 46.75 35.05 -30.08
CA GLN A 121 45.48 34.93 -30.80
C GLN A 121 44.44 35.84 -30.12
N LYS A 122 43.64 36.54 -30.92
CA LYS A 122 42.50 37.32 -30.45
C LYS A 122 41.39 36.36 -30.01
N THR A 123 40.68 36.72 -28.94
CA THR A 123 39.57 35.90 -28.42
C THR A 123 38.29 36.30 -29.14
N ARG A 124 37.62 35.36 -29.80
CA ARG A 124 36.32 35.62 -30.43
C ARG A 124 35.21 35.46 -29.39
N LEU A 125 34.34 36.45 -29.29
CA LEU A 125 33.17 36.43 -28.41
C LEU A 125 31.90 36.25 -29.24
N THR A 126 31.07 35.28 -28.86
CA THR A 126 29.72 35.12 -29.43
C THR A 126 28.76 36.18 -28.88
N ALA A 127 27.54 36.29 -29.44
CA ALA A 127 26.60 37.34 -29.07
C ALA A 127 26.18 37.34 -27.58
N ASN A 128 26.30 36.19 -26.90
CA ASN A 128 25.95 36.03 -25.48
C ASN A 128 27.19 35.83 -24.60
N GLU A 129 28.37 36.21 -25.08
CA GLU A 129 29.62 36.09 -24.32
C GLU A 129 30.19 37.48 -24.04
N TYR A 130 30.81 37.62 -22.89
CA TYR A 130 31.64 38.76 -22.56
C TYR A 130 32.93 38.31 -21.91
N ILE A 131 33.91 39.21 -21.90
CA ILE A 131 35.19 38.98 -21.25
C ILE A 131 35.46 40.11 -20.27
N ARG A 132 35.70 39.76 -19.01
CA ARG A 132 36.10 40.68 -17.94
C ARG A 132 37.62 40.67 -17.86
N VAL A 133 38.26 41.83 -17.97
CA VAL A 133 39.72 41.95 -17.99
C VAL A 133 40.20 42.93 -16.94
N ILE A 134 41.17 42.48 -16.14
CA ILE A 134 41.76 43.27 -15.05
C ILE A 134 43.12 43.80 -15.49
N ASN A 135 43.34 45.11 -15.36
CA ASN A 135 44.64 45.71 -15.60
C ASN A 135 45.61 45.30 -14.47
N ALA A 136 46.70 44.64 -14.83
CA ALA A 136 47.64 44.08 -13.86
C ALA A 136 48.41 45.14 -13.04
N ARG A 137 48.45 46.41 -13.49
CA ARG A 137 49.13 47.51 -12.79
C ARG A 137 48.20 48.36 -11.95
N THR A 138 47.00 48.66 -12.46
CA THR A 138 46.04 49.57 -11.81
C THR A 138 44.93 48.84 -11.06
N GLY A 139 44.74 47.54 -11.30
CA GLY A 139 43.60 46.78 -10.77
C GLY A 139 42.25 47.17 -11.39
N SER A 140 42.22 48.09 -12.35
CA SER A 140 40.98 48.55 -12.98
C SER A 140 40.41 47.47 -13.90
N GLU A 141 39.12 47.17 -13.76
CA GLU A 141 38.40 46.19 -14.58
C GLU A 141 37.75 46.86 -15.80
N ARG A 142 37.78 46.18 -16.95
CA ARG A 142 36.94 46.51 -18.13
C ARG A 142 36.21 45.27 -18.63
N ILE A 143 35.03 45.45 -19.21
CA ILE A 143 34.25 44.38 -19.82
C ILE A 143 34.08 44.65 -21.31
N SER A 144 34.33 43.64 -22.14
CA SER A 144 34.06 43.68 -23.58
C SER A 144 32.97 42.68 -23.93
N ARG A 145 31.90 43.16 -24.59
CA ARG A 145 30.70 42.38 -24.95
C ARG A 145 30.81 41.84 -26.37
N GLY A 146 30.24 40.67 -26.64
CA GLY A 146 30.09 40.16 -28.00
C GLY A 146 28.86 40.74 -28.73
N PRO A 147 28.71 40.48 -30.05
CA PRO A 147 29.61 39.73 -30.93
C PRO A 147 30.82 40.59 -31.35
N ALA A 148 32.01 40.26 -30.88
CA ALA A 148 33.23 41.02 -31.14
C ALA A 148 34.48 40.13 -31.05
N THR A 149 35.57 40.59 -31.65
CA THR A 149 36.88 39.93 -31.50
C THR A 149 37.70 40.75 -30.52
N PHE A 150 37.97 40.19 -29.35
CA PHE A 150 38.67 40.84 -28.26
C PHE A 150 40.19 40.77 -28.44
N THR A 151 40.85 41.92 -28.35
CA THR A 151 42.31 42.05 -28.24
C THR A 151 42.69 42.58 -26.85
N PRO A 152 43.56 41.86 -26.08
CA PRO A 152 44.03 42.34 -24.79
C PRO A 152 45.02 43.49 -24.94
N ASN A 153 44.91 44.52 -24.10
CA ASN A 153 45.90 45.59 -24.05
C ASN A 153 47.19 45.12 -23.38
N VAL A 154 48.25 45.91 -23.58
CA VAL A 154 49.56 45.69 -23.00
C VAL A 154 49.54 45.59 -21.47
N THR A 155 48.80 46.47 -20.81
CA THR A 155 48.76 46.58 -19.34
C THR A 155 47.88 45.51 -18.70
N GLU A 156 47.13 44.77 -19.51
CA GLU A 156 46.25 43.67 -19.11
C GLU A 156 46.95 42.30 -19.25
N GLN A 157 48.16 42.29 -19.81
CA GLN A 157 49.01 41.10 -19.93
C GLN A 157 50.01 41.10 -18.76
N GLY A 158 49.89 40.12 -17.85
CA GLY A 158 50.83 39.95 -16.75
C GLY A 158 52.28 39.76 -17.25
N HIS A 159 53.27 40.12 -16.43
CA HIS A 159 54.68 40.17 -16.85
C HIS A 159 55.29 38.80 -17.21
N ASN A 160 54.74 37.67 -16.72
CA ASN A 160 55.42 36.36 -16.79
C ASN A 160 54.54 35.12 -17.06
N SER A 161 53.28 35.23 -17.50
CA SER A 161 52.51 34.02 -17.85
C SER A 161 51.31 34.33 -18.74
N THR A 162 50.91 33.31 -19.49
CA THR A 162 49.73 33.16 -20.35
C THR A 162 48.38 33.55 -19.73
N ALA A 163 48.33 33.98 -18.47
CA ALA A 163 47.14 34.45 -17.81
C ALA A 163 46.96 35.96 -18.06
N VAL A 164 46.25 36.30 -19.15
CA VAL A 164 45.30 37.41 -19.00
C VAL A 164 44.31 36.88 -17.95
N LEU A 165 44.12 37.56 -16.82
CA LEU A 165 43.04 37.25 -15.89
C LEU A 165 41.72 37.67 -16.56
N ALA A 166 41.39 36.94 -17.61
CA ALA A 166 40.27 37.19 -18.50
C ALA A 166 39.56 35.87 -18.71
N PHE A 167 38.43 35.75 -18.03
CA PHE A 167 37.52 34.64 -18.18
C PHE A 167 36.47 35.06 -19.21
N VAL A 168 36.27 34.23 -20.23
CA VAL A 168 35.10 34.36 -21.10
C VAL A 168 33.93 33.82 -20.29
N GLU A 169 32.97 34.69 -20.01
CA GLU A 169 31.77 34.39 -19.25
C GLU A 169 30.56 34.47 -20.19
N GLY A 170 29.60 33.57 -19.99
CA GLY A 170 28.31 33.65 -20.65
C GLY A 170 27.46 34.72 -19.99
N ALA A 171 26.79 35.56 -20.78
CA ALA A 171 25.80 36.49 -20.29
C ALA A 171 24.55 35.72 -19.86
N ASP A 172 24.04 36.03 -18.66
CA ASP A 172 22.77 35.50 -18.20
C ASP A 172 21.62 36.10 -19.02
N MET A 173 20.69 35.24 -19.41
CA MET A 173 19.53 35.62 -20.20
C MET A 173 18.41 36.13 -19.28
N LEU A 174 17.99 37.37 -19.54
CA LEU A 174 16.80 37.96 -18.93
C LEU A 174 15.61 37.71 -19.85
N THR A 175 14.61 37.01 -19.33
CA THR A 175 13.35 36.69 -20.01
C THR A 175 12.17 37.16 -19.16
N SER A 176 10.95 37.04 -19.66
CA SER A 176 9.74 37.43 -18.90
C SER A 176 9.47 36.55 -17.68
N ASP A 177 10.09 35.37 -17.61
CA ASP A 177 10.02 34.39 -16.52
C ASP A 177 11.29 34.32 -15.66
N VAL A 178 12.35 35.05 -16.01
CA VAL A 178 13.65 35.02 -15.32
C VAL A 178 14.11 36.45 -14.97
N ALA A 179 14.48 36.66 -13.72
CA ALA A 179 15.08 37.88 -13.20
C ALA A 179 16.50 37.62 -12.68
N LEU A 180 17.33 38.65 -12.67
CA LEU A 180 18.73 38.56 -12.22
C LEU A 180 18.94 39.43 -10.98
N VAL A 181 19.59 38.89 -9.96
CA VAL A 181 20.01 39.65 -8.78
C VAL A 181 21.40 40.19 -9.03
N ILE A 182 21.49 41.52 -9.15
CA ILE A 182 22.73 42.23 -9.44
C ILE A 182 23.22 42.90 -8.16
N ARG A 183 24.47 42.62 -7.80
CA ARG A 183 25.17 43.27 -6.69
C ARG A 183 26.06 44.38 -7.20
N ASP A 184 25.96 45.56 -6.60
CA ASP A 184 26.99 46.59 -6.75
C ASP A 184 28.20 46.25 -5.85
N LYS A 185 29.39 46.14 -6.44
CA LYS A 185 30.65 45.83 -5.76
C LYS A 185 31.12 46.96 -4.84
N LEU A 186 30.74 48.21 -5.10
CA LEU A 186 31.16 49.38 -4.33
C LEU A 186 30.29 49.57 -3.09
N THR A 187 28.97 49.55 -3.25
CA THR A 187 28.02 49.77 -2.15
C THR A 187 27.62 48.47 -1.45
N GLY A 188 27.77 47.33 -2.13
CA GLY A 188 27.26 46.04 -1.66
C GLY A 188 25.76 45.86 -1.83
N GLU A 189 25.05 46.85 -2.39
CA GLU A 189 23.61 46.85 -2.57
C GLU A 189 23.17 45.79 -3.59
N LEU A 190 22.07 45.10 -3.30
CA LEU A 190 21.47 44.11 -4.19
C LEU A 190 20.23 44.69 -4.85
N SER A 191 20.19 44.64 -6.17
CA SER A 191 19.06 45.08 -7.00
C SER A 191 18.52 43.92 -7.83
N LEU A 192 17.24 43.97 -8.17
CA LEU A 192 16.59 42.99 -9.03
C LEU A 192 16.41 43.55 -10.44
N ALA A 193 17.09 42.94 -11.41
CA ALA A 193 16.89 43.21 -12.83
C ALA A 193 15.75 42.33 -13.35
N THR A 194 14.67 42.99 -13.78
CA THR A 194 13.48 42.37 -14.39
C THR A 194 13.24 43.01 -15.75
N ALA A 195 12.26 42.50 -16.51
CA ALA A 195 11.86 43.04 -17.81
C ALA A 195 11.47 44.54 -17.79
N CYS A 196 11.26 45.11 -16.60
CA CYS A 196 10.68 46.44 -16.40
C CYS A 196 11.75 47.49 -16.17
N ASN A 197 12.84 47.10 -15.52
CA ASN A 197 14.00 47.96 -15.28
C ASN A 197 15.11 47.74 -16.32
N THR A 198 15.10 46.58 -16.99
CA THR A 198 16.14 46.18 -17.93
C THR A 198 15.55 45.50 -19.17
N PRO A 199 16.05 45.81 -20.38
CA PRO A 199 15.54 45.23 -21.61
C PRO A 199 15.78 43.71 -21.64
N LEU A 200 14.80 42.98 -22.19
CA LEU A 200 14.89 41.53 -22.39
C LEU A 200 16.09 41.15 -23.27
N GLY A 201 16.74 40.04 -22.94
CA GLY A 201 17.92 39.54 -23.66
C GLY A 201 19.13 39.30 -22.75
N PRO A 202 20.34 39.14 -23.33
CA PRO A 202 21.55 38.88 -22.55
C PRO A 202 21.93 40.12 -21.74
N VAL A 203 22.03 39.97 -20.42
CA VAL A 203 22.44 41.04 -19.51
C VAL A 203 23.94 40.95 -19.26
N PHE A 204 24.62 42.06 -19.50
CA PHE A 204 26.07 42.17 -19.30
C PHE A 204 26.35 43.06 -18.08
N PRO A 205 26.92 42.51 -16.99
CA PRO A 205 27.22 43.31 -15.81
C PRO A 205 28.22 44.42 -16.15
N THR A 206 28.16 45.53 -15.42
CA THR A 206 29.21 46.57 -15.47
C THR A 206 30.44 46.13 -14.65
N PRO A 207 31.61 46.78 -14.80
CA PRO A 207 32.80 46.41 -14.01
C PRO A 207 32.56 46.46 -12.49
N THR A 208 31.72 47.39 -12.03
CA THR A 208 31.32 47.56 -10.64
C THR A 208 30.14 46.68 -10.24
N GLN A 209 29.57 45.88 -11.15
CA GLN A 209 28.46 44.99 -10.86
C GLN A 209 28.88 43.52 -10.98
N ASP A 210 28.14 42.70 -10.26
CA ASP A 210 28.27 41.25 -10.29
C ASP A 210 26.90 40.60 -10.28
N VAL A 211 26.71 39.55 -11.08
CA VAL A 211 25.45 38.79 -11.11
C VAL A 211 25.58 37.66 -10.09
N ILE A 212 24.76 37.71 -9.04
CA ILE A 212 24.86 36.76 -7.92
C ILE A 212 23.96 35.55 -8.13
N GLU A 213 22.71 35.79 -8.51
CA GLU A 213 21.67 34.76 -8.53
C GLU A 213 20.67 35.02 -9.66
N THR A 214 20.29 33.95 -10.34
CA THR A 214 19.21 33.94 -11.34
C THR A 214 17.93 33.42 -10.69
N ARG A 215 16.87 34.23 -10.69
CA ARG A 215 15.58 33.94 -10.04
C ARG A 215 14.50 33.70 -11.07
N ARG A 216 13.65 32.70 -10.81
CA ARG A 216 12.47 32.43 -11.64
C ARG A 216 11.24 33.12 -11.09
N ARG A 217 10.33 33.50 -11.98
CA ARG A 217 9.02 34.06 -11.63
C ARG A 217 8.21 33.03 -10.84
N ILE A 218 7.61 33.45 -9.73
CA ILE A 218 6.78 32.61 -8.87
C ILE A 218 5.33 32.90 -9.20
N PHE A 219 4.60 31.86 -9.60
CA PHE A 219 3.16 31.93 -9.81
C PHE A 219 2.41 31.40 -8.59
N ILE A 220 1.41 32.15 -8.12
CA ILE A 220 0.51 31.80 -7.00
C ILE A 220 -0.92 31.76 -7.56
N GLY A 221 -1.58 30.61 -7.44
CA GLY A 221 -2.99 30.46 -7.81
C GLY A 221 -3.95 31.25 -6.89
N PRO A 222 -5.23 31.38 -7.24
CA PRO A 222 -6.19 32.24 -6.53
C PRO A 222 -6.44 31.81 -5.08
N HIS A 223 -6.23 30.53 -4.78
CA HIS A 223 -6.39 29.95 -3.46
C HIS A 223 -5.05 29.46 -2.88
N GLU A 224 -3.94 29.91 -3.44
CA GLU A 224 -2.62 29.62 -2.89
C GLU A 224 -2.09 30.84 -2.11
N ALA A 225 -1.29 30.57 -1.09
CA ALA A 225 -0.60 31.58 -0.32
C ALA A 225 0.88 31.21 -0.12
N VAL A 226 1.75 32.21 -0.12
CA VAL A 226 3.18 32.06 0.11
C VAL A 226 3.62 33.03 1.19
N LEU A 227 4.43 32.55 2.13
CA LEU A 227 5.00 33.36 3.18
C LEU A 227 6.41 33.78 2.81
N LEU A 228 6.64 35.09 2.72
CA LEU A 228 7.96 35.67 2.55
C LEU A 228 8.51 36.09 3.90
N ARG A 229 9.82 35.92 4.11
CA ARG A 229 10.54 36.44 5.27
C ARG A 229 11.72 37.25 4.81
N ASP A 230 11.79 38.47 5.30
CA ASP A 230 12.91 39.38 5.03
C ASP A 230 14.09 39.14 5.99
N ILE A 231 15.23 39.78 5.74
CA ILE A 231 16.42 39.75 6.60
C ILE A 231 16.14 40.28 8.02
N ASP A 232 15.20 41.23 8.15
CA ASP A 232 14.78 41.79 9.44
C ASP A 232 13.86 40.83 10.22
N GLY A 233 13.55 39.66 9.66
CA GLY A 233 12.69 38.65 10.27
C GLY A 233 11.19 38.92 10.13
N GLN A 234 10.81 40.09 9.59
CA GLN A 234 9.43 40.41 9.24
C GLN A 234 8.91 39.42 8.20
N SER A 235 7.68 38.93 8.41
CA SER A 235 7.06 37.92 7.56
C SER A 235 5.84 38.52 6.85
N THR A 236 5.86 38.52 5.52
CA THR A 236 4.78 39.07 4.67
C THR A 236 4.05 37.94 3.99
N LEU A 237 2.72 37.93 4.09
CA LEU A 237 1.87 36.94 3.44
C LEU A 237 1.40 37.47 2.09
N ILE A 238 1.65 36.70 1.03
CA ILE A 238 1.15 37.00 -0.31
C ILE A 238 0.17 35.91 -0.71
N THR A 239 -1.03 36.30 -1.13
CA THR A 239 -2.07 35.39 -1.61
C THR A 239 -2.40 35.69 -3.07
N GLY A 240 -3.00 34.73 -3.80
CA GLY A 240 -3.45 34.96 -5.18
C GLY A 240 -4.55 36.02 -5.33
N MET A 241 -5.08 36.56 -4.22
CA MET A 241 -6.05 37.65 -4.19
C MET A 241 -5.46 38.96 -3.63
N THR A 242 -4.18 38.96 -3.21
CA THR A 242 -3.52 40.18 -2.70
C THR A 242 -3.46 41.20 -3.83
N PRO A 243 -3.92 42.45 -3.62
CA PRO A 243 -3.87 43.47 -4.64
C PRO A 243 -2.42 43.71 -5.08
N MET A 244 -2.18 43.78 -6.38
CA MET A 244 -0.83 43.87 -6.95
C MET A 244 -0.01 45.06 -6.44
N THR A 245 -0.67 46.12 -5.97
CA THR A 245 -0.04 47.31 -5.36
C THR A 245 0.68 47.02 -4.04
N GLU A 246 0.33 45.95 -3.34
CA GLU A 246 0.93 45.56 -2.05
C GLU A 246 2.07 44.53 -2.21
N VAL A 247 2.36 44.11 -3.45
CA VAL A 247 3.32 43.04 -3.75
C VAL A 247 4.67 43.64 -4.15
N PRO A 248 5.75 43.41 -3.39
CA PRO A 248 7.05 43.99 -3.69
C PRO A 248 7.66 43.38 -4.97
N GLY A 249 8.19 44.22 -5.86
CA GLY A 249 8.90 43.78 -7.07
C GLY A 249 8.01 43.42 -8.27
N ILE A 250 6.74 43.85 -8.27
CA ILE A 250 5.88 43.80 -9.45
C ILE A 250 6.27 44.89 -10.45
N CYS A 251 6.18 44.49 -11.72
CA CYS A 251 6.29 45.34 -12.88
C CYS A 251 4.98 46.07 -13.15
N ASP A 252 5.01 47.39 -13.35
CA ASP A 252 3.79 48.18 -13.62
C ASP A 252 3.04 47.71 -14.89
N ASP A 253 3.75 47.13 -15.87
CA ASP A 253 3.16 46.57 -17.10
C ASP A 253 2.45 45.20 -16.90
N ASP A 254 2.63 44.55 -15.74
CA ASP A 254 2.02 43.26 -15.39
C ASP A 254 0.70 43.42 -14.58
N ILE A 255 0.13 44.63 -14.49
CA ILE A 255 -1.14 44.88 -13.79
C ILE A 255 -2.31 44.78 -14.79
N PRO A 256 -2.96 43.61 -14.97
CA PRO A 256 -4.21 43.54 -15.71
C PRO A 256 -5.30 44.32 -14.96
N GLU A 257 -6.09 45.13 -15.67
CA GLU A 257 -7.23 45.90 -15.13
C GLU A 257 -8.28 45.02 -14.42
N GLN A 258 -8.25 43.70 -14.63
CA GLN A 258 -9.06 42.72 -13.92
C GLN A 258 -8.21 41.49 -13.58
N SER A 259 -7.79 41.35 -12.33
CA SER A 259 -7.03 40.21 -11.82
C SER A 259 -7.90 38.96 -11.77
N ALA A 260 -7.98 38.24 -12.88
CA ALA A 260 -8.67 36.96 -12.98
C ALA A 260 -7.88 35.84 -12.29
N GLY A 261 -7.81 35.89 -10.96
CA GLY A 261 -7.55 34.74 -10.09
C GLY A 261 -6.15 34.12 -10.18
N GLY A 262 -5.10 34.91 -10.01
CA GLY A 262 -3.72 34.43 -9.83
C GLY A 262 -2.72 35.57 -9.82
N LEU A 263 -1.62 35.42 -9.08
CA LEU A 263 -0.58 36.43 -8.91
C LEU A 263 0.79 35.87 -9.33
N ALA A 264 1.56 36.62 -10.11
CA ALA A 264 2.90 36.23 -10.51
C ALA A 264 3.92 37.34 -10.23
N PHE A 265 4.93 37.07 -9.41
CA PHE A 265 5.94 38.05 -9.02
C PHE A 265 7.33 37.42 -8.93
N PHE A 266 8.36 38.27 -8.89
CA PHE A 266 9.73 37.85 -8.61
C PHE A 266 10.08 38.09 -7.14
N LEU A 267 10.82 37.17 -6.54
CA LEU A 267 11.24 37.31 -5.15
C LEU A 267 12.19 38.52 -5.01
N PRO A 268 11.90 39.51 -4.14
CA PRO A 268 12.79 40.66 -3.92
C PRO A 268 14.15 40.28 -3.35
N PRO A 269 15.23 41.06 -3.60
CA PRO A 269 16.54 40.80 -3.01
C PRO A 269 16.45 40.66 -1.49
N LEU A 270 17.33 39.86 -0.89
CA LEU A 270 17.40 39.60 0.57
C LEU A 270 16.18 38.90 1.20
N THR A 271 15.05 38.81 0.51
CA THR A 271 13.89 38.03 0.98
C THR A 271 14.04 36.55 0.64
N ARG A 272 13.43 35.69 1.46
CA ARG A 272 13.34 34.24 1.23
C ARG A 272 11.94 33.73 1.46
N ILE A 273 11.58 32.67 0.74
CA ILE A 273 10.31 31.96 0.98
C ILE A 273 10.47 31.07 2.22
N VAL A 274 9.52 31.16 3.14
CA VAL A 274 9.47 30.29 4.31
C VAL A 274 9.01 28.91 3.88
N ARG A 275 9.82 27.89 4.20
CA ARG A 275 9.47 26.48 4.00
C ARG A 275 8.92 25.92 5.30
N MET A 276 7.74 25.33 5.24
CA MET A 276 7.11 24.63 6.37
C MET A 276 7.23 23.13 6.17
N ARG A 277 7.19 22.36 7.25
CA ARG A 277 7.23 20.89 7.21
C ARG A 277 5.97 20.33 7.82
N TRP A 278 5.09 19.82 6.97
CA TRP A 278 3.79 19.26 7.39
C TRP A 278 3.82 17.75 7.29
N SER A 279 3.06 17.10 8.17
CA SER A 279 2.81 15.66 8.11
C SER A 279 1.87 15.34 6.95
N ASP A 280 2.27 14.43 6.07
CA ASP A 280 1.49 14.05 4.89
C ASP A 280 0.52 12.91 5.20
N TYR A 281 -0.77 13.21 5.14
CA TYR A 281 -1.86 12.24 5.21
C TYR A 281 -2.70 12.25 3.93
N SER A 282 -2.20 12.82 2.84
CA SER A 282 -2.90 12.89 1.55
C SER A 282 -3.09 11.52 0.88
N ARG A 283 -2.36 10.52 1.35
CA ARG A 283 -2.46 9.13 0.89
C ARG A 283 -2.94 8.23 2.03
N PRO A 284 -3.74 7.19 1.74
CA PRO A 284 -4.01 6.15 2.71
C PRO A 284 -2.66 5.59 3.19
N GLN A 285 -2.47 5.53 4.51
CA GLN A 285 -1.28 4.91 5.06
C GLN A 285 -1.28 3.43 4.66
N GLU A 286 -0.45 3.09 3.65
CA GLU A 286 0.01 1.73 3.38
C GLU A 286 1.04 1.34 4.45
N SER A 287 0.70 1.51 5.72
CA SER A 287 1.43 0.84 6.79
C SER A 287 1.20 -0.65 6.58
N ALA A 288 2.18 -1.32 5.97
CA ALA A 288 2.66 -2.70 6.11
C ALA A 288 1.76 -3.77 6.74
N LEU A 289 0.43 -3.68 6.65
CA LEU A 289 -0.48 -4.78 6.85
C LEU A 289 -0.49 -5.56 5.54
N ASN A 290 0.67 -6.16 5.23
CA ASN A 290 0.76 -7.27 4.30
C ASN A 290 -0.01 -8.45 4.90
N PHE A 291 -1.34 -8.37 4.90
CA PHE A 291 -2.15 -9.57 4.77
C PHE A 291 -2.06 -9.99 3.32
N THR A 292 -0.87 -10.47 2.92
CA THR A 292 -0.74 -11.31 1.74
C THR A 292 -1.59 -12.54 2.01
N ALA A 293 -2.83 -12.47 1.53
CA ALA A 293 -3.59 -13.63 1.15
C ALA A 293 -2.65 -14.49 0.29
N LEU A 294 -2.20 -15.61 0.86
CA LEU A 294 -1.55 -16.69 0.14
C LEU A 294 -2.54 -17.20 -0.93
N ARG A 295 -2.52 -16.55 -2.09
CA ARG A 295 -3.01 -17.07 -3.37
C ARG A 295 -1.78 -17.44 -4.18
N THR A 296 -1.35 -18.69 -4.07
CA THR A 296 -0.70 -19.40 -5.16
C THR A 296 -1.73 -20.34 -5.78
N PRO A 297 -2.01 -20.25 -7.10
CA PRO A 297 -2.80 -21.24 -7.79
C PRO A 297 -1.89 -22.37 -8.29
N THR A 298 -2.47 -23.58 -8.34
CA THR A 298 -1.99 -24.81 -9.03
C THR A 298 -0.84 -25.58 -8.37
N ALA A 299 -0.81 -26.90 -8.29
CA ALA A 299 -1.83 -27.96 -8.37
C ALA A 299 -1.10 -29.25 -7.94
N VAL A 300 -1.35 -29.77 -6.73
CA VAL A 300 -1.10 -31.20 -6.42
C VAL A 300 -2.19 -31.67 -5.47
N SER A 301 -2.79 -32.80 -5.83
CA SER A 301 -3.99 -33.42 -5.24
C SER A 301 -4.01 -33.45 -3.71
N ALA A 302 -4.97 -32.74 -3.11
CA ALA A 302 -5.32 -32.90 -1.70
C ALA A 302 -6.76 -33.42 -1.57
N ARG A 303 -6.80 -34.72 -1.31
CA ARG A 303 -7.94 -35.53 -0.86
C ARG A 303 -8.74 -34.77 0.22
N ARG A 304 -10.06 -34.71 0.04
CA ARG A 304 -11.11 -34.25 0.99
C ARG A 304 -10.62 -34.14 2.45
N ARG A 305 -10.56 -32.93 2.99
CA ARG A 305 -10.63 -32.72 4.44
C ARG A 305 -11.88 -31.90 4.79
N ARG A 306 -12.75 -32.58 5.54
CA ARG A 306 -13.96 -32.06 6.18
C ARG A 306 -13.65 -30.85 7.05
N SER A 307 -14.63 -29.95 7.10
CA SER A 307 -14.74 -28.80 8.00
C SER A 307 -14.11 -29.01 9.39
N SER A 308 -13.17 -28.16 9.78
CA SER A 308 -12.87 -27.93 11.19
C SER A 308 -13.71 -26.77 11.69
N ARG A 309 -14.82 -27.12 12.34
CA ARG A 309 -15.51 -26.26 13.31
C ARG A 309 -14.48 -25.62 14.24
N SER A 310 -14.72 -24.36 14.59
CA SER A 310 -14.16 -23.68 15.76
C SER A 310 -13.81 -24.64 16.89
N ARG A 311 -12.52 -24.88 17.13
CA ARG A 311 -12.06 -25.56 18.33
C ARG A 311 -12.09 -24.52 19.46
N VAL A 312 -13.23 -24.44 20.16
CA VAL A 312 -13.21 -24.27 21.62
C VAL A 312 -12.02 -25.09 22.12
N VAL A 313 -11.13 -24.54 22.95
CA VAL A 313 -9.99 -25.28 23.51
C VAL A 313 -10.53 -26.56 24.15
N ARG A 314 -10.63 -27.60 23.34
CA ARG A 314 -10.85 -28.96 23.79
C ARG A 314 -9.51 -29.27 24.38
N GLU A 315 -9.47 -29.37 25.71
CA GLU A 315 -8.33 -29.95 26.41
C GLU A 315 -7.82 -31.13 25.60
N HIS A 316 -6.51 -31.11 25.30
CA HIS A 316 -5.91 -32.19 24.56
C HIS A 316 -6.13 -33.48 25.37
N GLN A 317 -6.90 -34.41 24.80
CA GLN A 317 -7.25 -35.64 25.48
C GLN A 317 -6.23 -36.70 25.05
N PHE A 318 -5.22 -36.92 25.88
CA PHE A 318 -4.25 -37.99 25.66
C PHE A 318 -4.97 -39.35 25.54
N SER A 319 -4.50 -40.21 24.65
CA SER A 319 -5.03 -41.57 24.46
C SER A 319 -5.16 -42.35 25.79
N SER A 320 -4.16 -42.22 26.66
CA SER A 320 -4.26 -42.65 28.06
C SER A 320 -4.43 -41.46 28.99
N ARG A 321 -5.48 -41.47 29.82
CA ARG A 321 -5.70 -40.40 30.79
C ARG A 321 -4.56 -40.36 31.85
N PRO A 322 -3.88 -39.22 32.03
CA PRO A 322 -2.83 -39.08 33.03
C PRO A 322 -3.37 -39.13 34.45
N ARG A 323 -2.56 -39.64 35.38
CA ARG A 323 -2.86 -39.56 36.82
C ARG A 323 -2.65 -38.14 37.33
N THR A 324 -1.52 -37.53 36.95
CA THR A 324 -1.21 -36.16 37.32
C THR A 324 -0.93 -35.36 36.07
N TRP A 325 -1.56 -34.21 35.94
CA TRP A 325 -1.38 -33.28 34.84
C TRP A 325 -1.44 -31.86 35.40
N LEU A 326 -0.24 -31.27 35.56
CA LEU A 326 -0.04 -29.95 36.13
C LEU A 326 0.40 -29.00 35.02
N VAL A 327 -0.37 -27.93 34.81
CA VAL A 327 -0.09 -26.88 33.82
C VAL A 327 0.24 -25.60 34.57
N GLY A 328 1.29 -24.86 34.17
CA GLY A 328 1.80 -23.68 34.87
C GLY A 328 0.74 -22.62 35.18
N GLY A 329 -0.22 -22.41 34.27
CA GLY A 329 -1.32 -21.45 34.44
C GLY A 329 -2.34 -21.81 35.53
N ASP A 330 -2.39 -23.07 35.99
CA ASP A 330 -3.37 -23.52 36.99
C ASP A 330 -2.79 -23.54 38.42
N PHE A 331 -1.62 -22.95 38.64
CA PHE A 331 -1.05 -22.81 39.97
C PHE A 331 -1.66 -21.60 40.69
N ASN A 332 -2.41 -21.86 41.77
CA ASN A 332 -2.92 -20.81 42.64
C ASN A 332 -1.89 -20.46 43.71
N LYS A 333 -1.26 -19.28 43.56
CA LYS A 333 -0.24 -18.78 44.49
C LYS A 333 -0.80 -18.49 45.89
N VAL A 334 -2.05 -18.03 46.00
CA VAL A 334 -2.67 -17.65 47.28
C VAL A 334 -2.90 -18.88 48.14
N GLU A 335 -3.44 -19.93 47.54
CA GLU A 335 -3.78 -21.18 48.23
C GLU A 335 -2.60 -22.16 48.32
N ASN A 336 -1.47 -21.85 47.66
CA ASN A 336 -0.34 -22.76 47.47
C ASN A 336 -0.81 -24.15 46.97
N LEU A 337 -1.65 -24.11 45.93
CA LEU A 337 -2.38 -25.25 45.38
C LEU A 337 -2.15 -25.31 43.87
N TRP A 338 -1.64 -26.44 43.38
CA TRP A 338 -1.61 -26.72 41.95
C TRP A 338 -2.76 -27.64 41.57
N VAL A 339 -3.69 -27.12 40.77
CA VAL A 339 -4.83 -27.91 40.28
C VAL A 339 -4.35 -28.99 39.32
N ASN A 340 -4.81 -30.22 39.54
CA ASN A 340 -4.47 -31.38 38.73
C ASN A 340 -5.60 -31.65 37.73
N ARG A 341 -5.30 -31.56 36.42
CA ARG A 341 -6.25 -31.90 35.34
C ARG A 341 -6.40 -33.41 35.10
N GLY A 342 -5.55 -34.22 35.75
CA GLY A 342 -5.54 -35.67 35.66
C GLY A 342 -6.64 -36.35 36.48
N SER A 343 -6.47 -37.64 36.77
CA SER A 343 -7.39 -38.42 37.61
C SER A 343 -7.01 -38.46 39.11
N GLY A 344 -5.85 -37.94 39.48
CA GLY A 344 -5.35 -37.89 40.86
C GLY A 344 -5.75 -36.63 41.62
N PRO A 345 -5.37 -36.52 42.91
CA PRO A 345 -5.66 -35.34 43.73
C PRO A 345 -4.84 -34.11 43.28
N ASN A 346 -5.31 -32.92 43.66
CA ASN A 346 -4.56 -31.66 43.53
C ASN A 346 -3.32 -31.67 44.46
N ILE A 347 -2.29 -30.91 44.09
CA ILE A 347 -1.07 -30.79 44.90
C ILE A 347 -1.15 -29.54 45.78
N SER A 348 -1.47 -29.73 47.07
CA SER A 348 -1.46 -28.66 48.08
C SER A 348 -0.11 -28.55 48.79
N ARG A 349 0.23 -27.36 49.33
CA ARG A 349 1.47 -27.11 50.08
C ARG A 349 2.73 -27.42 49.24
N LEU A 350 2.69 -27.02 47.96
CA LEU A 350 3.76 -27.25 47.00
C LEU A 350 5.01 -26.45 47.36
N VAL A 351 4.88 -25.13 47.53
CA VAL A 351 5.98 -24.23 47.87
C VAL A 351 6.32 -24.38 49.35
N ARG A 352 7.57 -24.77 49.66
CA ARG A 352 8.07 -24.98 51.03
C ARG A 352 9.02 -23.89 51.52
N ALA A 353 9.75 -23.28 50.60
CA ALA A 353 10.65 -22.16 50.88
C ALA A 353 10.79 -21.29 49.62
N GLY A 354 11.10 -20.01 49.80
CA GLY A 354 11.21 -19.03 48.71
C GLY A 354 9.86 -18.63 48.11
N ALA A 355 9.88 -18.07 46.91
CA ALA A 355 8.70 -17.54 46.24
C ALA A 355 8.66 -17.99 44.77
N VAL A 356 7.48 -18.39 44.32
CA VAL A 356 7.20 -18.68 42.92
C VAL A 356 6.42 -17.55 42.27
N THR A 357 6.63 -17.42 40.97
CA THR A 357 5.87 -16.52 40.11
C THR A 357 5.31 -17.31 38.94
N VAL A 358 4.08 -17.00 38.53
CA VAL A 358 3.47 -17.55 37.31
C VAL A 358 3.56 -16.43 36.27
N HIS A 359 4.42 -16.60 35.27
CA HIS A 359 4.62 -15.61 34.21
C HIS A 359 4.74 -16.29 32.85
N SER A 360 4.41 -15.54 31.79
CA SER A 360 4.90 -15.81 30.44
C SER A 360 6.40 -15.49 30.41
N THR A 361 7.23 -16.45 30.02
CA THR A 361 8.68 -16.33 30.14
C THR A 361 9.31 -15.48 29.02
N GLY A 362 9.91 -14.32 29.28
CA GLY A 362 11.00 -13.74 28.46
C GLY A 362 12.36 -14.44 28.75
N PRO A 363 13.54 -14.17 28.11
CA PRO A 363 13.94 -13.15 27.13
C PRO A 363 14.62 -13.75 25.86
N ASN A 364 14.16 -14.90 25.34
CA ASN A 364 14.68 -15.50 24.10
C ASN A 364 13.56 -15.57 23.04
N ALA A 365 13.88 -15.13 21.83
CA ALA A 365 12.94 -14.70 20.81
C ALA A 365 11.93 -15.72 20.22
N PRO A 366 12.02 -17.06 20.39
CA PRO A 366 10.97 -17.92 19.82
C PRO A 366 9.92 -18.42 20.82
N THR A 367 9.97 -18.14 22.13
CA THR A 367 9.02 -18.77 23.11
C THR A 367 8.57 -17.85 24.26
N ALA A 368 8.40 -16.54 23.97
CA ALA A 368 8.16 -15.51 24.98
C ALA A 368 6.81 -15.61 25.75
N GLN A 369 5.87 -16.44 25.28
CA GLN A 369 4.47 -16.49 25.76
C GLN A 369 4.04 -17.82 26.40
N LEU A 370 4.96 -18.73 26.72
CA LEU A 370 4.59 -19.95 27.46
C LEU A 370 4.38 -19.61 28.94
N THR A 371 3.15 -19.80 29.45
CA THR A 371 2.85 -19.63 30.88
C THR A 371 3.52 -20.74 31.68
N ALA A 372 4.42 -20.36 32.59
CA ALA A 372 5.16 -21.30 33.40
C ALA A 372 5.25 -20.84 34.86
N LEU A 373 5.56 -21.78 35.74
CA LEU A 373 5.90 -21.53 37.14
C LEU A 373 7.42 -21.31 37.23
N LEU A 374 7.84 -20.09 37.58
CA LEU A 374 9.24 -19.72 37.75
C LEU A 374 9.64 -19.68 39.22
N GLY A 375 10.87 -20.08 39.50
CA GLY A 375 11.51 -19.96 40.81
C GLY A 375 13.04 -19.84 40.70
N ALA A 376 13.65 -19.25 41.71
CA ALA A 376 15.10 -19.17 41.83
C ALA A 376 15.66 -20.37 42.64
N SER A 377 16.98 -20.51 42.70
CA SER A 377 17.70 -21.49 43.53
C SER A 377 17.35 -21.44 45.03
N SER A 378 16.79 -20.32 45.52
CA SER A 378 16.24 -20.17 46.88
C SER A 378 14.84 -20.76 47.07
N THR A 379 14.16 -21.15 45.99
CA THR A 379 12.76 -21.58 45.98
C THR A 379 12.67 -23.10 45.95
N THR A 380 12.03 -23.70 46.95
CA THR A 380 11.88 -25.16 47.10
C THR A 380 10.44 -25.59 46.88
N LEU A 381 10.22 -26.52 45.93
CA LEU A 381 8.92 -27.14 45.64
C LEU A 381 8.94 -28.62 46.03
N GLU A 382 7.87 -29.11 46.66
CA GLU A 382 7.72 -30.51 47.06
C GLU A 382 6.44 -31.10 46.46
N PHE A 383 6.59 -31.98 45.47
CA PHE A 383 5.47 -32.68 44.84
C PHE A 383 5.06 -33.95 45.61
N GLY A 384 5.85 -34.37 46.60
CA GLY A 384 5.62 -35.60 47.36
C GLY A 384 5.73 -36.85 46.49
N ASN A 385 4.92 -37.86 46.77
CA ASN A 385 4.92 -39.14 46.03
C ASN A 385 4.19 -39.02 44.67
N LEU A 386 4.78 -38.22 43.77
CA LEU A 386 4.24 -37.95 42.44
C LEU A 386 4.19 -39.22 41.55
N ILE A 387 5.15 -40.14 41.76
CA ILE A 387 5.27 -41.41 41.03
C ILE A 387 5.02 -42.59 42.00
N PRO A 388 3.75 -43.00 42.20
CA PRO A 388 3.38 -43.92 43.28
C PRO A 388 3.69 -45.41 42.97
N GLY A 389 3.76 -45.79 41.69
CA GLY A 389 3.90 -47.18 41.27
C GLY A 389 5.28 -47.52 40.68
N ASN A 390 5.59 -48.81 40.57
CA ASN A 390 6.80 -49.30 39.89
C ASN A 390 6.68 -49.22 38.36
N ALA A 391 5.45 -49.22 37.82
CA ALA A 391 5.16 -48.89 36.44
C ALA A 391 4.79 -47.42 36.33
N TRP A 392 5.53 -46.64 35.56
CA TRP A 392 5.32 -45.19 35.45
C TRP A 392 5.83 -44.61 34.14
N THR A 393 5.26 -43.46 33.78
CA THR A 393 5.78 -42.54 32.77
C THR A 393 5.66 -41.13 33.31
N ILE A 394 6.72 -40.34 33.22
CA ILE A 394 6.71 -38.91 33.53
C ILE A 394 7.16 -38.15 32.29
N CYS A 395 6.42 -37.11 31.95
CA CYS A 395 6.77 -36.17 30.90
C CYS A 395 6.74 -34.75 31.48
N SER A 396 7.72 -33.91 31.15
CA SER A 396 7.75 -32.53 31.62
C SER A 396 8.27 -31.58 30.55
N LEU A 397 7.75 -30.36 30.58
CA LEU A 397 8.21 -29.23 29.77
C LEU A 397 8.84 -28.19 30.70
N THR A 398 10.17 -28.11 30.68
CA THR A 398 10.97 -27.36 31.68
C THR A 398 12.20 -26.72 31.06
N ARG A 399 12.72 -25.64 31.66
CA ARG A 399 13.98 -24.98 31.26
C ARG A 399 14.73 -24.34 32.44
N TYR A 400 16.02 -24.06 32.24
CA TYR A 400 16.77 -23.15 33.11
C TYR A 400 16.42 -21.68 32.82
N THR A 401 16.41 -20.85 33.85
CA THR A 401 16.10 -19.41 33.71
C THR A 401 17.20 -18.47 34.20
N GLY A 402 18.18 -18.96 34.97
CA GLY A 402 19.20 -18.13 35.60
C GLY A 402 20.59 -18.77 35.64
N GLY A 403 21.46 -18.24 36.50
CA GLY A 403 22.86 -18.64 36.60
C GLY A 403 23.08 -19.93 37.38
N ALA A 404 22.20 -20.28 38.33
CA ALA A 404 22.25 -21.56 39.02
C ALA A 404 21.63 -22.65 38.14
N LYS A 405 22.44 -23.58 37.61
CA LYS A 405 21.97 -24.64 36.71
C LYS A 405 22.42 -26.02 37.20
N ASN A 406 21.56 -26.76 37.91
CA ASN A 406 21.84 -28.12 38.35
C ASN A 406 20.69 -29.08 38.05
N VAL A 407 19.75 -29.32 38.97
CA VAL A 407 18.57 -30.16 38.72
C VAL A 407 17.30 -29.33 38.85
N VAL A 408 16.37 -29.48 37.90
CA VAL A 408 15.02 -28.88 38.00
C VAL A 408 14.09 -29.85 38.71
N LEU A 409 13.84 -31.04 38.16
CA LEU A 409 13.03 -32.08 38.81
C LEU A 409 13.95 -33.13 39.44
N GLY A 410 14.08 -33.06 40.77
CA GLY A 410 14.98 -33.88 41.58
C GLY A 410 14.25 -34.88 42.47
N GLY A 411 14.99 -35.89 42.91
CA GLY A 411 14.52 -36.90 43.85
C GLY A 411 15.68 -37.53 44.62
N PRO A 412 15.38 -38.24 45.73
CA PRO A 412 16.39 -38.93 46.52
C PRO A 412 17.08 -40.05 45.72
N SER A 413 18.22 -40.53 46.22
CA SER A 413 19.00 -41.62 45.60
C SER A 413 19.49 -41.32 44.18
N ASN A 414 20.04 -40.11 43.96
CA ASN A 414 20.53 -39.65 42.66
C ASN A 414 19.47 -39.76 41.56
N TRP A 415 18.29 -39.19 41.81
CA TRP A 415 17.26 -39.05 40.79
C TRP A 415 17.22 -37.60 40.28
N ALA A 416 17.28 -37.41 38.96
CA ALA A 416 17.17 -36.12 38.27
C ALA A 416 16.47 -36.34 36.92
N PHE A 417 15.61 -35.40 36.53
CA PHE A 417 14.83 -35.48 35.29
C PHE A 417 14.81 -34.14 34.57
N GLY A 418 14.90 -34.18 33.24
CA GLY A 418 14.93 -33.00 32.37
C GLY A 418 16.29 -32.30 32.31
N HIS A 419 16.94 -32.08 33.46
CA HIS A 419 18.08 -31.17 33.60
C HIS A 419 19.09 -31.69 34.62
N TYR A 420 20.40 -31.64 34.30
CA TYR A 420 21.47 -32.05 35.21
C TYR A 420 22.79 -31.30 34.98
N ARG A 421 23.38 -30.72 36.03
CA ARG A 421 24.73 -30.09 36.03
C ARG A 421 24.99 -29.11 34.86
N GLY A 422 24.04 -28.23 34.58
CA GLY A 422 24.17 -27.24 33.50
C GLY A 422 23.79 -27.76 32.11
N HIS A 423 23.48 -29.05 31.98
CA HIS A 423 23.03 -29.64 30.73
C HIS A 423 21.51 -29.77 30.69
N ALA A 424 20.91 -29.30 29.60
CA ALA A 424 19.49 -29.42 29.31
C ALA A 424 19.19 -30.72 28.54
N GLY A 425 18.09 -31.39 28.89
CA GLY A 425 17.71 -32.68 28.32
C GLY A 425 18.52 -33.85 28.85
N VAL A 426 18.71 -33.94 30.16
CA VAL A 426 19.43 -35.04 30.81
C VAL A 426 18.59 -35.65 31.93
N ALA A 427 18.35 -36.96 31.86
CA ALA A 427 17.77 -37.74 32.96
C ALA A 427 18.79 -38.70 33.58
N TRP A 428 18.68 -38.82 34.90
CA TRP A 428 19.51 -39.67 35.74
C TRP A 428 18.61 -40.41 36.75
N TYR A 429 18.54 -41.74 36.65
CA TYR A 429 17.63 -42.55 37.48
C TYR A 429 18.41 -43.54 38.35
N GLY A 430 18.96 -43.08 39.48
CA GLY A 430 19.79 -43.90 40.36
C GLY A 430 21.21 -44.05 39.83
N THR A 431 21.87 -45.20 40.02
CA THR A 431 23.26 -45.41 39.54
C THR A 431 23.33 -46.06 38.16
N ASN A 432 22.20 -46.46 37.57
CA ASN A 432 22.17 -47.47 36.51
C ASN A 432 21.70 -46.93 35.14
N PHE A 433 21.16 -45.72 35.07
CA PHE A 433 20.64 -45.14 33.83
C PHE A 433 21.01 -43.66 33.70
N THR A 434 21.68 -43.32 32.60
CA THR A 434 22.03 -41.94 32.22
C THR A 434 21.96 -41.79 30.71
N GLN A 435 21.33 -40.72 30.25
CA GLN A 435 21.17 -40.42 28.83
C GLN A 435 22.48 -40.00 28.13
N SER A 436 23.45 -39.47 28.91
CA SER A 436 24.78 -38.91 28.58
C SER A 436 24.94 -37.55 29.27
N SER A 437 26.14 -37.24 29.78
CA SER A 437 26.43 -35.99 30.51
C SER A 437 26.81 -34.86 29.53
N ARG A 438 26.01 -34.62 28.50
CA ARG A 438 26.20 -33.56 27.49
C ARG A 438 24.87 -32.87 27.21
N ASP A 439 24.91 -31.63 26.71
CA ASP A 439 23.70 -30.90 26.31
C ASP A 439 22.97 -31.67 25.20
N ALA A 440 21.73 -32.09 25.46
CA ALA A 440 20.87 -32.66 24.43
C ALA A 440 20.04 -31.57 23.72
N VAL A 441 19.84 -30.42 24.37
CA VAL A 441 19.18 -29.23 23.80
C VAL A 441 20.10 -28.02 23.93
N ARG A 442 20.23 -27.23 22.85
CA ARG A 442 21.06 -26.01 22.79
C ARG A 442 20.25 -24.82 22.26
N PRO A 443 20.36 -23.62 22.86
CA PRO A 443 21.09 -23.32 24.10
C PRO A 443 20.48 -24.05 25.31
N ASP A 444 21.27 -24.22 26.39
CA ASP A 444 20.83 -24.92 27.62
C ASP A 444 19.66 -24.23 28.35
N THR A 445 19.29 -23.02 27.93
CA THR A 445 18.15 -22.23 28.42
C THR A 445 16.86 -22.42 27.60
N GLU A 446 16.88 -23.30 26.59
CA GLU A 446 15.72 -23.59 25.74
C GLU A 446 14.73 -24.55 26.42
N TRP A 447 13.47 -24.55 25.97
CA TRP A 447 12.44 -25.44 26.48
C TRP A 447 12.71 -26.91 26.14
N VAL A 448 12.71 -27.77 27.16
CA VAL A 448 12.91 -29.21 27.00
C VAL A 448 11.63 -29.96 27.33
N GLY A 449 11.01 -30.55 26.32
CA GLY A 449 9.97 -31.55 26.47
C GLY A 449 10.60 -32.94 26.61
N MET A 450 10.68 -33.46 27.84
CA MET A 450 11.30 -34.74 28.12
C MET A 450 10.28 -35.74 28.63
N CYS A 451 10.35 -37.00 28.20
CA CYS A 451 9.57 -38.11 28.71
C CYS A 451 10.47 -39.24 29.20
N GLY A 452 10.11 -39.91 30.29
CA GLY A 452 10.78 -41.09 30.80
C GLY A 452 9.81 -42.15 31.29
N LYS A 453 10.10 -43.42 31.03
CA LYS A 453 9.24 -44.56 31.39
C LYS A 453 10.00 -45.65 32.13
N SER A 454 9.29 -46.46 32.91
CA SER A 454 9.86 -47.50 33.79
C SER A 454 10.19 -48.84 33.10
N SER A 455 9.73 -49.06 31.86
CA SER A 455 9.92 -50.33 31.14
C SER A 455 10.02 -50.12 29.63
N GLY A 456 10.86 -50.90 28.95
CA GLY A 456 11.14 -50.81 27.51
C GLY A 456 12.58 -51.18 27.22
N GLN A 457 13.01 -51.05 25.96
CA GLN A 457 14.43 -51.12 25.61
C GLN A 457 15.17 -49.89 26.15
N ALA A 458 16.49 -50.00 26.35
CA ALA A 458 17.25 -48.97 27.07
C ALA A 458 17.22 -47.59 26.39
N ASP A 459 17.18 -47.53 25.06
CA ASP A 459 17.01 -46.33 24.24
C ASP A 459 15.63 -45.69 24.38
N GLU A 460 14.60 -46.49 24.68
CA GLU A 460 13.22 -46.05 24.81
C GLU A 460 12.86 -45.52 26.20
N LEU A 461 13.73 -45.71 27.20
CA LEU A 461 13.41 -45.33 28.58
C LEU A 461 13.40 -43.82 28.81
N ALA A 462 14.03 -43.06 27.91
CA ALA A 462 14.05 -41.60 27.93
C ALA A 462 13.93 -41.04 26.50
N TRP A 463 13.13 -39.99 26.37
CA TRP A 463 12.82 -39.30 25.12
C TRP A 463 12.96 -37.81 25.31
N ILE A 464 13.50 -37.13 24.30
CA ILE A 464 13.43 -35.67 24.18
C ILE A 464 12.62 -35.39 22.93
N PHE A 465 11.44 -34.80 23.12
CA PHE A 465 10.42 -34.77 22.09
C PHE A 465 10.29 -36.14 21.41
N GLU A 466 10.44 -36.22 20.10
CA GLU A 466 10.31 -37.47 19.34
C GLU A 466 11.58 -38.33 19.30
N GLU A 467 12.70 -37.86 19.86
CA GLU A 467 13.99 -38.54 19.82
C GLU A 467 14.20 -39.47 21.00
N ARG A 468 14.62 -40.71 20.72
CA ARG A 468 15.02 -41.72 21.71
C ARG A 468 16.44 -41.45 22.17
N VAL A 469 16.61 -41.22 23.46
CA VAL A 469 17.90 -40.76 24.00
C VAL A 469 18.43 -41.64 25.12
N GLY A 470 17.67 -42.64 25.57
CA GLY A 470 18.06 -43.49 26.69
C GLY A 470 19.38 -44.24 26.46
N ARG A 471 20.25 -44.26 27.48
CA ARG A 471 21.48 -45.06 27.45
C ARG A 471 21.69 -45.75 28.82
N PRO A 472 22.05 -47.03 28.87
CA PRO A 472 22.43 -47.66 30.12
C PRO A 472 23.84 -47.20 30.53
N VAL A 473 24.08 -47.00 31.83
CA VAL A 473 25.41 -46.61 32.35
C VAL A 473 26.45 -47.71 32.10
N THR A 474 26.02 -48.97 31.99
CA THR A 474 26.87 -50.13 31.72
C THR A 474 26.33 -50.90 30.52
N ARG A 475 27.19 -51.16 29.52
CA ARG A 475 26.84 -51.96 28.34
C ARG A 475 26.31 -53.33 28.77
N GLY A 476 25.06 -53.65 28.40
CA GLY A 476 24.48 -54.98 28.57
C GLY A 476 23.62 -55.21 29.83
N SER A 477 23.41 -54.22 30.71
CA SER A 477 22.47 -54.36 31.85
C SER A 477 21.16 -53.61 31.57
N ILE A 478 20.09 -54.33 31.22
CA ILE A 478 18.72 -53.76 31.17
C ILE A 478 18.23 -53.66 32.62
N ARG A 479 18.53 -52.55 33.28
CA ARG A 479 17.96 -52.24 34.60
C ARG A 479 16.90 -51.17 34.43
N SER A 480 15.66 -51.53 34.77
CA SER A 480 14.53 -50.59 34.77
C SER A 480 14.86 -49.33 35.58
N PRO A 481 14.48 -48.14 35.11
CA PRO A 481 14.64 -46.89 35.85
C PRO A 481 14.07 -46.98 37.26
N ARG A 482 14.88 -46.63 38.26
CA ARG A 482 14.43 -46.61 39.65
C ARG A 482 13.45 -45.46 39.85
N ARG A 483 12.28 -45.74 40.44
CA ARG A 483 11.33 -44.70 40.84
C ARG A 483 11.87 -43.90 42.04
N PRO A 484 11.68 -42.57 42.09
CA PRO A 484 12.00 -41.79 43.27
C PRO A 484 10.93 -42.02 44.36
N ALA A 485 11.32 -41.90 45.63
CA ALA A 485 10.34 -41.94 46.73
C ALA A 485 9.49 -40.66 46.81
N ARG A 486 10.07 -39.53 46.37
CA ARG A 486 9.41 -38.22 46.27
C ARG A 486 10.08 -37.39 45.18
N VAL A 487 9.34 -36.46 44.59
CA VAL A 487 9.85 -35.52 43.57
C VAL A 487 9.81 -34.09 44.14
N TYR A 488 10.89 -33.35 43.97
CA TYR A 488 11.03 -31.98 44.45
C TYR A 488 11.84 -31.11 43.46
N VAL A 489 11.76 -29.80 43.65
CA VAL A 489 12.66 -28.82 43.01
C VAL A 489 13.42 -28.11 44.12
N ASN A 490 14.75 -28.01 43.99
CA ASN A 490 15.63 -27.38 44.99
C ASN A 490 15.45 -27.89 46.43
N GLY A 491 15.09 -29.16 46.60
CA GLY A 491 14.87 -29.82 47.90
C GLY A 491 16.14 -30.42 48.52
N ASP A 492 17.27 -30.32 47.83
CA ASP A 492 18.59 -30.75 48.29
C ASP A 492 19.68 -29.76 47.85
N THR A 493 20.96 -30.18 47.85
CA THR A 493 22.08 -29.33 47.45
C THR A 493 22.17 -29.06 45.94
N ARG A 494 21.39 -29.76 45.10
CA ARG A 494 21.42 -29.65 43.63
C ARG A 494 20.44 -28.59 43.13
N LYS A 495 20.71 -27.32 43.46
CA LYS A 495 19.78 -26.20 43.22
C LYS A 495 19.90 -25.57 41.82
N SER A 496 18.79 -25.09 41.28
CA SER A 496 18.69 -24.40 39.98
C SER A 496 17.69 -23.24 40.01
N ASP A 497 17.92 -22.26 39.14
CA ASP A 497 16.89 -21.32 38.69
C ASP A 497 16.09 -21.98 37.56
N PHE A 498 14.76 -22.06 37.70
CA PHE A 498 13.93 -22.93 36.88
C PHE A 498 12.65 -22.26 36.37
N ALA A 499 12.14 -22.79 35.25
CA ALA A 499 10.76 -22.61 34.83
C ALA A 499 10.13 -23.97 34.48
N ILE A 500 8.91 -24.20 34.98
CA ILE A 500 8.12 -25.41 34.73
C ILE A 500 6.83 -25.00 34.04
N ALA A 501 6.68 -25.35 32.77
CA ALA A 501 5.43 -25.11 32.04
C ALA A 501 4.42 -26.22 32.30
N GLU A 502 4.87 -27.47 32.32
CA GLU A 502 3.94 -28.61 32.42
C GLU A 502 4.63 -29.86 32.98
N VAL A 503 3.91 -30.63 33.80
CA VAL A 503 4.34 -31.95 34.31
C VAL A 503 3.17 -32.92 34.21
N VAL A 504 3.38 -34.04 33.52
CA VAL A 504 2.37 -35.07 33.27
C VAL A 504 2.90 -36.43 33.69
N VAL A 505 2.11 -37.19 34.45
CA VAL A 505 2.51 -38.48 35.03
C VAL A 505 1.41 -39.52 34.87
N TRP A 506 1.82 -40.72 34.45
CA TRP A 506 1.00 -41.91 34.36
C TRP A 506 1.50 -42.98 35.32
N ASN A 507 0.57 -43.77 35.88
CA ASN A 507 0.83 -44.94 36.72
C ASN A 507 1.07 -46.23 35.91
N LYS A 508 1.50 -46.08 34.65
CA LYS A 508 1.89 -47.16 33.75
C LYS A 508 3.02 -46.70 32.84
N ALA A 509 3.79 -47.63 32.30
CA ALA A 509 4.71 -47.34 31.21
C ALA A 509 3.90 -47.20 29.90
N LEU A 510 3.93 -46.01 29.30
CA LEU A 510 3.24 -45.75 28.04
C LEU A 510 3.93 -46.48 26.88
N PRO A 511 3.17 -46.96 25.88
CA PRO A 511 3.75 -47.43 24.63
C PRO A 511 4.39 -46.25 23.87
N ASN A 512 5.36 -46.55 23.01
CA ASN A 512 6.11 -45.51 22.29
C ASN A 512 5.23 -44.58 21.45
N SER A 513 4.13 -45.09 20.88
CA SER A 513 3.16 -44.30 20.12
C SER A 513 2.49 -43.22 20.97
N GLU A 514 2.19 -43.53 22.24
CA GLU A 514 1.60 -42.56 23.16
C GLU A 514 2.64 -41.56 23.68
N ILE A 515 3.91 -41.95 23.80
CA ILE A 515 4.99 -41.00 24.11
C ILE A 515 5.19 -40.01 22.96
N LEU A 516 5.11 -40.47 21.71
CA LEU A 516 5.16 -39.59 20.53
C LEU A 516 3.97 -38.62 20.49
N GLU A 517 2.78 -39.05 20.91
CA GLU A 517 1.61 -38.17 21.05
C GLU A 517 1.89 -37.04 22.06
N VAL A 518 2.48 -37.36 23.22
CA VAL A 518 2.85 -36.36 24.23
C VAL A 518 3.96 -35.43 23.72
N ALA A 519 4.94 -35.96 23.01
CA ALA A 519 6.01 -35.17 22.39
C ALA A 519 5.45 -34.15 21.39
N GLN A 520 4.56 -34.60 20.51
CA GLN A 520 3.89 -33.74 19.54
C GLN A 520 3.02 -32.68 20.23
N TYR A 521 2.30 -33.05 21.29
CA TYR A 521 1.57 -32.09 22.10
C TYR A 521 2.46 -30.99 22.68
N PHE A 522 3.65 -31.32 23.19
CA PHE A 522 4.60 -30.30 23.66
C PHE A 522 5.16 -29.44 22.53
N ARG A 523 5.39 -29.99 21.34
CA ARG A 523 5.79 -29.21 20.16
C ARG A 523 4.73 -28.22 19.75
N ASP A 524 3.47 -28.68 19.64
CA ASP A 524 2.33 -27.83 19.29
C ASP A 524 2.18 -26.70 20.32
N ARG A 525 2.34 -27.00 21.62
CA ARG A 525 2.33 -25.99 22.69
C ARG A 525 3.44 -24.95 22.56
N LEU A 526 4.65 -25.38 22.23
CA LEU A 526 5.77 -24.46 22.02
C LEU A 526 5.59 -23.63 20.75
N HIS A 527 5.06 -24.22 19.67
CA HIS A 527 4.75 -23.52 18.43
C HIS A 527 3.62 -22.50 18.61
N ASP A 528 2.56 -22.85 19.34
CA ASP A 528 1.48 -21.93 19.69
C ASP A 528 2.01 -20.76 20.52
N ALA A 529 2.89 -21.02 21.49
CA ALA A 529 3.56 -19.99 22.28
C ALA A 529 4.53 -19.12 21.44
N ALA A 530 5.17 -19.68 20.41
CA ALA A 530 6.03 -18.97 19.47
C ALA A 530 5.23 -18.04 18.55
N SER A 531 4.09 -18.52 18.03
CA SER A 531 3.23 -17.77 17.10
C SER A 531 2.60 -16.51 17.71
N TYR A 532 2.59 -16.39 19.04
CA TYR A 532 2.12 -15.21 19.74
C TYR A 532 3.19 -14.09 19.79
N VAL A 533 4.49 -14.42 19.61
CA VAL A 533 5.58 -13.43 19.62
C VAL A 533 5.55 -12.53 18.38
N ASP A 534 5.11 -13.05 17.23
CA ASP A 534 4.86 -12.24 16.01
C ASP A 534 3.67 -11.27 16.15
N GLN A 535 2.90 -11.31 17.25
CA GLN A 535 1.75 -10.42 17.46
C GLN A 535 1.95 -9.37 18.56
N VAL A 536 3.08 -9.36 19.29
CA VAL A 536 3.25 -8.45 20.46
C VAL A 536 4.37 -7.43 20.32
N ASP A 537 5.39 -7.65 19.47
CA ASP A 537 6.44 -6.65 19.22
C ASP A 537 6.15 -5.65 18.08
N GLU A 538 4.99 -5.75 17.40
CA GLU A 538 4.52 -4.66 16.51
C GLU A 538 3.72 -3.57 17.24
N SER A 539 3.47 -3.71 18.55
CA SER A 539 2.66 -2.73 19.29
C SER A 539 3.44 -1.54 19.89
N GLU A 540 4.75 -1.44 19.66
CA GLU A 540 5.53 -0.25 20.05
C GLU A 540 6.59 0.18 19.03
N GLN A 541 6.37 -0.12 17.75
CA GLN A 541 6.80 0.77 16.67
C GLN A 541 5.59 1.09 15.80
N VAL A 542 4.88 2.15 16.18
CA VAL A 542 4.25 3.00 15.16
C VAL A 542 5.34 3.21 14.11
N PRO A 543 5.18 2.83 12.84
CA PRO A 543 6.08 3.35 11.84
C PRO A 543 5.90 4.86 11.92
N SER A 544 6.86 5.54 12.53
CA SER A 544 7.07 6.98 12.42
C SER A 544 7.55 7.30 10.99
N GLY A 545 6.92 6.66 10.00
CA GLY A 545 7.02 6.94 8.59
C GLY A 545 5.83 7.79 8.16
N ILE A 546 5.31 8.66 9.04
CA ILE A 546 4.52 9.79 8.58
C ILE A 546 5.51 10.65 7.79
N THR A 547 5.44 10.54 6.47
CA THR A 547 6.27 11.33 5.57
C THR A 547 5.96 12.79 5.80
N ARG A 548 6.99 13.61 6.01
CA ARG A 548 6.82 15.06 6.13
C ARG A 548 7.20 15.69 4.81
N ASN A 549 6.30 16.50 4.27
CA ASN A 549 6.52 17.21 3.02
C ASN A 549 6.91 18.66 3.31
N ASP A 550 7.89 19.16 2.55
CA ASP A 550 8.26 20.57 2.58
C ASP A 550 7.21 21.37 1.78
N VAL A 551 6.38 22.13 2.50
CA VAL A 551 5.33 22.97 1.93
C VAL A 551 5.84 24.40 1.77
N ILE A 552 5.84 24.87 0.52
CA ILE A 552 6.27 26.22 0.13
C ILE A 552 5.05 27.09 -0.24
N LYS A 553 4.05 26.47 -0.87
CA LYS A 553 2.77 27.10 -1.22
C LYS A 553 1.67 26.44 -0.40
N ILE A 554 0.93 27.27 0.31
CA ILE A 554 -0.18 26.87 1.16
C ILE A 554 -1.46 26.89 0.32
N ASP A 555 -2.06 25.74 0.07
CA ASP A 555 -3.37 25.66 -0.60
C ASP A 555 -4.49 25.89 0.43
N MET A 556 -5.27 26.94 0.24
CA MET A 556 -6.40 27.34 1.08
C MET A 556 -7.71 26.65 0.70
N ARG A 557 -7.73 25.73 -0.28
CA ARG A 557 -8.93 24.94 -0.62
C ARG A 557 -9.14 23.80 0.38
N ALA A 558 -10.28 23.12 0.22
CA ALA A 558 -10.56 21.90 0.96
C ALA A 558 -9.51 20.82 0.64
N GLN A 559 -8.82 20.38 1.68
CA GLN A 559 -7.84 19.30 1.65
C GLN A 559 -8.47 18.02 2.21
N LYS A 560 -7.99 16.89 1.69
CA LYS A 560 -8.44 15.56 2.08
C LYS A 560 -7.26 14.83 2.73
N SER A 561 -7.47 14.37 3.96
CA SER A 561 -6.49 13.57 4.68
C SER A 561 -7.11 12.23 5.07
N PHE A 562 -6.33 11.16 4.96
CA PHE A 562 -6.74 9.81 5.30
C PHE A 562 -6.30 9.47 6.72
N TYR A 563 -7.12 8.72 7.44
CA TYR A 563 -6.75 8.16 8.71
C TYR A 563 -7.01 6.66 8.76
N LYS A 564 -6.10 5.96 9.40
CA LYS A 564 -6.19 4.54 9.69
C LYS A 564 -5.65 4.33 11.08
N PHE A 565 -6.50 3.92 12.02
CA PHE A 565 -6.07 3.68 13.38
C PHE A 565 -6.85 2.54 14.04
N GLN A 566 -6.21 1.90 15.01
CA GLN A 566 -6.84 0.91 15.86
C GLN A 566 -7.62 1.60 16.98
N VAL A 567 -8.84 1.12 17.21
CA VAL A 567 -9.73 1.54 18.28
C VAL A 567 -10.34 0.32 18.96
N ARG A 568 -10.84 0.55 20.17
CA ARG A 568 -11.51 -0.46 20.97
C ARG A 568 -12.84 0.10 21.42
N THR A 569 -13.91 -0.65 21.19
CA THR A 569 -15.26 -0.36 21.67
C THR A 569 -15.39 -0.67 23.16
N ASN A 570 -16.46 -0.19 23.79
CA ASN A 570 -16.77 -0.41 25.21
C ASN A 570 -16.81 -1.90 25.57
N ASP A 571 -17.29 -2.74 24.65
CA ASP A 571 -17.35 -4.20 24.78
C ASP A 571 -16.05 -4.91 24.37
N ASN A 572 -14.90 -4.22 24.42
CA ASN A 572 -13.56 -4.78 24.26
C ASN A 572 -13.28 -5.32 22.84
N VAL A 573 -14.13 -5.03 21.84
CA VAL A 573 -13.85 -5.43 20.45
C VAL A 573 -12.79 -4.52 19.85
N ARG A 574 -11.71 -5.12 19.35
CA ARG A 574 -10.62 -4.38 18.67
C ARG A 574 -10.92 -4.25 17.18
N LEU A 575 -10.89 -3.01 16.70
CA LEU A 575 -11.22 -2.65 15.33
C LEU A 575 -10.12 -1.77 14.75
N VAL A 576 -9.85 -1.89 13.47
CA VAL A 576 -9.14 -0.89 12.68
C VAL A 576 -10.20 -0.10 11.92
N ILE A 577 -10.21 1.22 12.11
CA ILE A 577 -11.10 2.12 11.37
C ILE A 577 -10.25 2.87 10.35
N GLU A 578 -10.78 2.91 9.13
CA GLU A 578 -10.25 3.67 8.01
C GLU A 578 -11.28 4.74 7.63
N GLY A 579 -10.80 5.95 7.37
CA GLY A 579 -11.67 7.05 7.01
C GLY A 579 -10.93 8.23 6.42
N THR A 580 -11.70 9.26 6.12
CA THR A 580 -11.22 10.49 5.51
C THR A 580 -11.76 11.70 6.26
N ILE A 581 -10.90 12.70 6.43
CA ILE A 581 -11.26 14.02 6.92
C ILE A 581 -11.09 15.04 5.80
N PHE A 582 -12.06 15.93 5.69
CA PHE A 582 -12.01 17.09 4.81
C PHE A 582 -11.86 18.33 5.67
N TRP A 583 -10.80 19.08 5.45
CA TRP A 583 -10.47 20.27 6.24
C TRP A 583 -9.93 21.37 5.33
N GLN A 584 -9.92 22.61 5.80
CA GLN A 584 -9.49 23.76 5.00
C GLN A 584 -8.78 24.78 5.88
N ILE A 585 -7.78 25.46 5.32
CA ILE A 585 -7.14 26.62 5.92
C ILE A 585 -7.94 27.86 5.53
N VAL A 586 -8.48 28.56 6.52
CA VAL A 586 -9.29 29.78 6.31
C VAL A 586 -8.46 31.03 6.57
N ASP A 587 -7.60 31.00 7.59
CA ASP A 587 -6.80 32.14 8.05
C ASP A 587 -5.32 31.73 8.20
N VAL A 588 -4.53 32.01 7.16
CA VAL A 588 -3.10 31.67 7.10
C VAL A 588 -2.28 32.40 8.18
N PRO A 589 -2.48 33.70 8.44
CA PRO A 589 -1.78 34.39 9.54
C PRO A 589 -2.00 33.73 10.91
N LYS A 590 -3.25 33.38 11.26
CA LYS A 590 -3.53 32.67 12.51
C LYS A 590 -2.89 31.30 12.54
N MET A 591 -2.96 30.55 11.43
CA MET A 591 -2.34 29.24 11.32
C MET A 591 -0.85 29.29 11.62
N ILE A 592 -0.10 30.22 11.02
CA ILE A 592 1.35 30.34 11.24
C ILE A 592 1.69 30.66 12.71
N SER A 593 0.85 31.45 13.39
CA SER A 593 1.06 31.80 14.79
C SER A 593 0.72 30.67 15.77
N ALA A 594 -0.22 29.80 15.41
CA ALA A 594 -0.81 28.83 16.31
C ALA A 594 -0.29 27.39 16.10
N THR A 595 0.09 27.02 14.87
CA THR A 595 0.54 25.66 14.55
C THR A 595 1.69 25.63 13.54
N SER A 596 2.55 24.63 13.68
CA SER A 596 3.62 24.34 12.71
C SER A 596 3.24 23.23 11.72
N ASP A 597 2.20 22.45 12.02
CA ASP A 597 1.75 21.30 11.24
C ASP A 597 0.21 21.21 11.24
N PRO A 598 -0.47 22.00 10.38
CA PRO A 598 -1.93 22.09 10.37
C PRO A 598 -2.60 20.77 9.99
N GLU A 599 -2.01 19.99 9.09
CA GLU A 599 -2.54 18.69 8.68
C GLU A 599 -2.43 17.66 9.82
N GLY A 600 -1.27 17.62 10.49
CA GLY A 600 -1.07 16.79 11.69
C GLY A 600 -2.01 17.14 12.82
N ASP A 601 -2.23 18.42 13.10
CA ASP A 601 -3.17 18.89 14.12
C ASP A 601 -4.62 18.51 13.79
N ALA A 602 -5.04 18.71 12.53
CA ALA A 602 -6.37 18.34 12.06
C ALA A 602 -6.60 16.82 12.18
N TRP A 603 -5.60 16.01 11.80
CA TRP A 603 -5.64 14.56 11.93
C TRP A 603 -5.70 14.11 13.40
N ALA A 604 -4.83 14.66 14.26
CA ALA A 604 -4.73 14.27 15.66
C ALA A 604 -6.02 14.60 16.44
N LYS A 605 -6.58 15.79 16.22
CA LYS A 605 -7.84 16.19 16.85
C LYS A 605 -8.99 15.31 16.41
N SER A 606 -9.15 15.11 15.10
CA SER A 606 -10.22 14.27 14.53
C SER A 606 -10.12 12.83 15.04
N ARG A 607 -8.90 12.26 15.10
CA ARG A 607 -8.64 10.94 15.67
C ARG A 607 -9.04 10.88 17.14
N SER A 608 -8.66 11.86 17.96
CA SER A 608 -8.98 11.87 19.39
C SER A 608 -10.50 11.86 19.63
N VAL A 609 -11.25 12.66 18.87
CA VAL A 609 -12.71 12.73 19.00
C VAL A 609 -13.37 11.44 18.52
N MET A 610 -12.90 10.90 17.38
CA MET A 610 -13.43 9.64 16.85
C MET A 610 -13.12 8.44 17.76
N LEU A 611 -11.93 8.40 18.36
CA LEU A 611 -11.56 7.40 19.37
C LEU A 611 -12.50 7.44 20.57
N GLY A 612 -12.73 8.63 21.14
CA GLY A 612 -13.67 8.79 22.25
C GLY A 612 -15.08 8.31 21.89
N ALA A 613 -15.59 8.78 20.74
CA ALA A 613 -16.93 8.43 20.28
C ALA A 613 -17.13 6.92 20.05
N VAL A 614 -16.13 6.21 19.52
CA VAL A 614 -16.22 4.76 19.30
C VAL A 614 -15.97 3.97 20.59
N SER A 615 -15.10 4.46 21.48
CA SER A 615 -14.81 3.79 22.75
C SER A 615 -15.98 3.81 23.74
N ASP A 616 -16.85 4.81 23.64
CA ASP A 616 -18.06 4.89 24.49
C ASP A 616 -19.19 3.95 24.03
N MET A 617 -19.07 3.35 22.83
CA MET A 617 -20.14 2.55 22.22
C MET A 617 -19.85 1.05 22.25
N THR A 618 -20.92 0.24 22.24
CA THR A 618 -20.80 -1.20 22.04
C THR A 618 -20.69 -1.56 20.55
N TRP A 619 -20.12 -2.73 20.24
CA TRP A 619 -20.01 -3.22 18.86
C TRP A 619 -21.36 -3.32 18.13
N SER A 620 -22.41 -3.71 18.84
CA SER A 620 -23.75 -3.83 18.23
C SER A 620 -24.34 -2.48 17.85
N GLU A 621 -24.13 -1.45 18.68
CA GLU A 621 -24.57 -0.08 18.38
C GLU A 621 -23.75 0.52 17.24
N PHE A 622 -22.44 0.26 17.23
CA PHE A 622 -21.57 0.67 16.12
C PHE A 622 -22.04 0.10 14.78
N LEU A 623 -22.39 -1.20 14.70
CA LEU A 623 -22.88 -1.81 13.46
C LEU A 623 -24.24 -1.29 13.00
N ALA A 624 -25.08 -0.81 13.92
CA ALA A 624 -26.39 -0.27 13.60
C ALA A 624 -26.27 1.16 13.05
N ASP A 625 -25.48 2.02 13.71
CA ASP A 625 -25.60 3.47 13.57
C ASP A 625 -24.26 4.21 13.42
N PHE A 626 -23.18 3.57 12.93
CA PHE A 626 -21.86 4.24 12.82
C PHE A 626 -21.90 5.59 12.09
N ASN A 627 -22.76 5.75 11.07
CA ASN A 627 -22.92 7.03 10.36
C ASN A 627 -23.42 8.16 11.29
N GLN A 628 -24.40 7.87 12.16
CA GLN A 628 -24.91 8.86 13.12
C GLN A 628 -23.84 9.24 14.17
N VAL A 629 -22.96 8.30 14.50
CA VAL A 629 -21.88 8.52 15.47
C VAL A 629 -20.87 9.51 14.92
N VAL A 630 -20.48 9.34 13.65
CA VAL A 630 -19.58 10.25 12.95
C VAL A 630 -20.21 11.64 12.85
N GLU A 631 -21.50 11.73 12.56
CA GLU A 631 -22.23 13.00 12.50
C GLU A 631 -22.27 13.72 13.86
N ARG A 632 -22.53 12.99 14.96
CA ARG A 632 -22.47 13.55 16.32
C ARG A 632 -21.05 13.99 16.70
N ALA A 633 -20.05 13.20 16.36
CA ALA A 633 -18.63 13.50 16.58
C ALA A 633 -18.15 14.70 15.75
N TYR A 634 -18.76 14.95 14.60
CA TYR A 634 -18.53 16.14 13.78
C TYR A 634 -19.26 17.37 14.37
N ALA A 635 -20.53 17.22 14.77
CA ALA A 635 -21.30 18.30 15.37
C ALA A 635 -20.68 18.83 16.67
N SER A 636 -20.12 17.94 17.51
CA SER A 636 -19.39 18.37 18.72
C SER A 636 -18.15 19.19 18.39
N GLN A 637 -17.48 18.90 17.27
CA GLN A 637 -16.29 19.62 16.82
C GLN A 637 -16.57 20.98 16.20
N GLN A 638 -17.76 21.21 15.62
CA GLN A 638 -18.11 22.54 15.11
C GLN A 638 -18.16 23.60 16.21
N SER A 639 -18.50 23.20 17.44
CA SER A 639 -18.54 24.10 18.60
C SER A 639 -17.19 24.28 19.31
N ASP A 640 -16.16 23.55 18.89
CA ASP A 640 -14.83 23.57 19.51
C ASP A 640 -14.02 24.79 19.03
N THR A 641 -13.38 25.51 19.97
CA THR A 641 -12.53 26.67 19.65
C THR A 641 -11.23 26.26 18.96
N PHE A 642 -10.83 24.98 19.08
CA PHE A 642 -9.60 24.42 18.53
C PHE A 642 -9.34 24.81 17.06
N TRP A 643 -10.37 24.71 16.20
CA TRP A 643 -10.25 24.97 14.76
C TRP A 643 -10.06 26.46 14.48
N GLY A 644 -10.88 27.32 15.09
CA GLY A 644 -10.85 28.77 14.91
C GLY A 644 -9.56 29.42 15.44
N GLU A 645 -9.04 28.95 16.59
CA GLU A 645 -7.77 29.43 17.16
C GLU A 645 -6.57 29.14 16.25
N ARG A 646 -6.63 28.06 15.46
CA ARG A 646 -5.58 27.65 14.50
C ARG A 646 -5.82 28.15 13.08
N GLY A 647 -6.89 28.91 12.82
CA GLY A 647 -7.25 29.34 11.46
C GLY A 647 -7.66 28.21 10.52
N LEU A 648 -8.06 27.06 11.08
CA LEU A 648 -8.48 25.86 10.35
C LEU A 648 -10.01 25.72 10.42
N ARG A 649 -10.57 24.96 9.48
CA ARG A 649 -11.99 24.59 9.47
C ARG A 649 -12.15 23.13 9.09
N LEU A 650 -12.90 22.38 9.89
CA LEU A 650 -13.34 21.04 9.54
C LEU A 650 -14.58 21.12 8.64
N ILE A 651 -14.52 20.50 7.46
CA ILE A 651 -15.62 20.46 6.50
C ILE A 651 -16.49 19.23 6.76
N SER A 652 -15.88 18.04 6.79
CA SER A 652 -16.57 16.79 7.10
C SER A 652 -15.58 15.72 7.56
N MET A 653 -16.11 14.69 8.22
CA MET A 653 -15.38 13.49 8.64
C MET A 653 -16.21 12.27 8.27
N GLU A 654 -15.58 11.24 7.71
CA GLU A 654 -16.26 10.05 7.19
C GLU A 654 -15.46 8.78 7.49
N ILE A 655 -16.17 7.70 7.85
CA ILE A 655 -15.60 6.35 7.94
C ILE A 655 -15.77 5.66 6.59
N THR A 656 -14.67 5.31 5.94
CA THR A 656 -14.68 4.59 4.65
C THR A 656 -14.69 3.07 4.84
N GLY A 657 -14.15 2.58 5.96
CA GLY A 657 -14.08 1.16 6.24
C GLY A 657 -13.79 0.85 7.71
N TYR A 658 -14.16 -0.35 8.14
CA TYR A 658 -13.79 -0.88 9.43
C TYR A 658 -13.50 -2.38 9.32
N VAL A 659 -12.49 -2.84 10.04
CA VAL A 659 -12.07 -4.24 10.05
C VAL A 659 -11.85 -4.67 11.50
N PRO A 660 -12.56 -5.68 12.01
CA PRO A 660 -12.23 -6.26 13.30
C PRO A 660 -10.89 -6.97 13.24
N LEU A 661 -10.06 -6.82 14.28
CA LEU A 661 -8.79 -7.53 14.38
C LEU A 661 -8.98 -8.96 14.88
N ASP A 662 -10.02 -9.19 15.68
CA ASP A 662 -10.26 -10.50 16.26
C ASP A 662 -10.99 -11.42 15.25
N GLN A 663 -10.35 -12.53 14.88
CA GLN A 663 -10.91 -13.50 13.92
C GLN A 663 -12.30 -14.02 14.32
N ARG A 664 -12.55 -14.18 15.63
CA ARG A 664 -13.87 -14.59 16.16
C ARG A 664 -14.97 -13.58 15.83
N THR A 665 -14.64 -12.29 15.86
CA THR A 665 -15.57 -11.21 15.54
C THR A 665 -15.81 -11.15 14.03
N ILE A 666 -14.78 -11.36 13.21
CA ILE A 666 -14.90 -11.51 11.75
C ILE A 666 -15.83 -12.67 11.39
N ASP A 667 -15.64 -13.84 12.00
CA ASP A 667 -16.51 -15.01 11.75
C ASP A 667 -17.95 -14.78 12.22
N SER A 668 -18.13 -14.01 13.30
CA SER A 668 -19.46 -13.65 13.80
C SER A 668 -20.15 -12.64 12.87
N LEU A 669 -19.43 -11.64 12.38
CA LEU A 669 -19.90 -10.73 11.32
C LEU A 669 -20.31 -11.49 10.07
N ARG A 670 -19.45 -12.40 9.58
CA ARG A 670 -19.75 -13.21 8.40
C ARG A 670 -21.03 -14.01 8.60
N ARG A 671 -21.20 -14.68 9.75
CA ARG A 671 -22.43 -15.40 10.09
C ARG A 671 -23.66 -14.49 10.17
N ILE A 672 -23.53 -13.28 10.70
CA ILE A 672 -24.63 -12.30 10.75
C ILE A 672 -25.03 -11.88 9.34
N VAL A 673 -24.04 -11.58 8.48
CA VAL A 673 -24.28 -11.21 7.07
C VAL A 673 -24.91 -12.38 6.31
N GLU A 674 -24.37 -13.59 6.42
CA GLU A 674 -24.92 -14.81 5.81
C GLU A 674 -26.38 -15.03 6.26
N SER A 675 -26.66 -14.95 7.57
CA SER A 675 -28.01 -15.09 8.11
C SER A 675 -28.98 -14.00 7.59
N LYS A 676 -28.53 -12.75 7.49
CA LYS A 676 -29.34 -11.65 6.90
C LYS A 676 -29.63 -11.90 5.42
N VAL A 677 -28.63 -12.32 4.63
CA VAL A 677 -28.80 -12.65 3.21
C VAL A 677 -29.75 -13.84 3.03
N ASP A 678 -29.60 -14.88 3.83
CA ASP A 678 -30.49 -16.05 3.81
C ASP A 678 -31.92 -15.68 4.22
N ARG A 679 -32.08 -14.77 5.19
CA ARG A 679 -33.40 -14.26 5.58
C ARG A 679 -34.03 -13.45 4.46
N ILE A 680 -33.29 -12.54 3.83
CA ILE A 680 -33.79 -11.73 2.70
C ILE A 680 -34.17 -12.65 1.54
N THR A 681 -33.30 -13.59 1.17
CA THR A 681 -33.57 -14.55 0.09
C THR A 681 -34.81 -15.38 0.37
N ARG A 682 -35.00 -15.84 1.62
CA ARG A 682 -36.23 -16.52 2.04
C ARG A 682 -37.46 -15.63 1.97
N LEU A 683 -37.38 -14.39 2.44
CA LEU A 683 -38.49 -13.44 2.37
C LEU A 683 -38.86 -13.10 0.93
N THR A 684 -37.87 -12.86 0.06
CA THR A 684 -38.09 -12.61 -1.37
C THR A 684 -38.75 -13.81 -2.03
N ARG A 685 -38.27 -15.04 -1.75
CA ARG A 685 -38.89 -16.27 -2.27
C ARG A 685 -40.31 -16.48 -1.76
N GLN A 686 -40.55 -16.27 -0.48
CA GLN A 686 -41.88 -16.37 0.11
C GLN A 686 -42.84 -15.35 -0.49
N ARG A 687 -42.37 -14.12 -0.75
CA ARG A 687 -43.16 -13.09 -1.42
C ARG A 687 -43.48 -13.48 -2.86
N SER A 688 -42.51 -13.96 -3.64
CA SER A 688 -42.73 -14.46 -5.00
C SER A 688 -43.73 -15.63 -5.02
N ASP A 689 -43.60 -16.60 -4.10
CA ASP A 689 -44.54 -17.72 -4.00
C ASP A 689 -45.95 -17.25 -3.60
N SER A 690 -46.06 -16.24 -2.74
CA SER A 690 -47.34 -15.63 -2.36
C SER A 690 -47.98 -14.88 -3.53
N ASP A 691 -47.18 -14.12 -4.28
CA ASP A 691 -47.64 -13.38 -5.46
C ASP A 691 -48.12 -14.35 -6.55
N VAL A 692 -47.41 -15.45 -6.79
CA VAL A 692 -47.83 -16.50 -7.75
C VAL A 692 -49.12 -17.20 -7.31
N ARG A 693 -49.30 -17.45 -6.00
CA ARG A 693 -50.56 -18.03 -5.50
C ARG A 693 -51.72 -17.05 -5.61
N ALA A 694 -51.48 -15.78 -5.29
CA ALA A 694 -52.50 -14.74 -5.40
C ALA A 694 -52.95 -14.57 -6.85
N THR A 695 -52.02 -14.51 -7.80
CA THR A 695 -52.35 -14.44 -9.23
C THR A 695 -53.06 -15.69 -9.72
N ARG A 696 -52.66 -16.88 -9.25
CA ARG A 696 -53.34 -18.13 -9.57
C ARG A 696 -54.78 -18.17 -9.05
N ILE A 697 -55.00 -17.83 -7.77
CA ILE A 697 -56.35 -17.80 -7.17
C ILE A 697 -57.23 -16.78 -7.92
N ALA A 698 -56.69 -15.60 -8.26
CA ALA A 698 -57.42 -14.61 -9.05
C ALA A 698 -57.80 -15.15 -10.43
N ALA A 699 -56.90 -15.88 -11.11
CA ALA A 699 -57.19 -16.55 -12.37
C ALA A 699 -58.25 -17.66 -12.22
N ASP A 700 -58.19 -18.44 -11.14
CA ASP A 700 -59.16 -19.51 -10.85
C ASP A 700 -60.55 -18.93 -10.54
N ILE A 701 -60.64 -17.83 -9.78
CA ILE A 701 -61.91 -17.12 -9.52
C ILE A 701 -62.53 -16.64 -10.84
N ALA A 702 -61.75 -15.98 -11.70
CA ALA A 702 -62.24 -15.53 -13.00
C ALA A 702 -62.72 -16.69 -13.89
N LEU A 703 -62.06 -17.85 -13.80
CA LEU A 703 -62.49 -19.06 -14.52
C LEU A 703 -63.81 -19.62 -13.95
N GLU A 704 -63.97 -19.66 -12.64
CA GLU A 704 -65.21 -20.14 -12.00
C GLU A 704 -66.39 -19.16 -12.18
N ASP A 705 -66.15 -17.85 -12.23
CA ASP A 705 -67.18 -16.86 -12.59
C ASP A 705 -67.69 -17.07 -14.02
N ASN A 706 -66.76 -17.29 -14.97
CA ASN A 706 -67.09 -17.65 -16.35
C ASN A 706 -67.85 -18.98 -16.43
N ARG A 707 -67.47 -19.95 -15.60
CA ARG A 707 -68.14 -21.25 -15.53
C ARG A 707 -69.56 -21.13 -14.98
N THR A 708 -69.76 -20.30 -13.97
CA THR A 708 -71.07 -20.02 -13.38
C THR A 708 -71.97 -19.39 -14.43
N SER A 709 -71.48 -18.40 -15.17
CA SER A 709 -72.20 -17.75 -16.28
C SER A 709 -72.59 -18.76 -17.38
N LEU A 710 -71.68 -19.69 -17.72
CA LEU A 710 -71.98 -20.75 -18.68
C LEU A 710 -73.07 -21.70 -18.16
N ILE A 711 -73.02 -22.10 -16.89
CA ILE A 711 -74.01 -22.98 -16.28
C ILE A 711 -75.37 -22.29 -16.19
N GLU A 712 -75.43 -21.01 -15.85
CA GLU A 712 -76.68 -20.23 -15.87
C GLU A 712 -77.28 -20.19 -17.27
N ALA A 713 -76.47 -19.92 -18.30
CA ALA A 713 -76.94 -19.97 -19.68
C ALA A 713 -77.42 -21.38 -20.08
N GLN A 714 -76.70 -22.43 -19.67
CA GLN A 714 -77.08 -23.82 -19.94
C GLN A 714 -78.36 -24.24 -19.21
N THR A 715 -78.52 -23.87 -17.94
CA THR A 715 -79.72 -24.16 -17.15
C THR A 715 -80.93 -23.40 -17.68
N LEU A 716 -80.75 -22.16 -18.11
CA LEU A 716 -81.79 -21.37 -18.78
C LEU A 716 -82.19 -22.02 -20.11
N ASN A 717 -81.21 -22.44 -20.93
CA ASN A 717 -81.47 -23.21 -22.14
C ASN A 717 -82.19 -24.53 -21.87
N ALA A 718 -81.76 -25.29 -20.86
CA ALA A 718 -82.40 -26.55 -20.48
C ALA A 718 -83.83 -26.34 -19.97
N ARG A 719 -84.05 -25.27 -19.21
CA ARG A 719 -85.38 -24.86 -18.75
C ARG A 719 -86.27 -24.48 -19.92
N MET A 720 -85.79 -23.64 -20.84
CA MET A 720 -86.54 -23.30 -22.06
C MET A 720 -86.88 -24.55 -22.88
N GLN A 721 -85.96 -25.51 -23.00
CA GLN A 721 -86.25 -26.79 -23.65
C GLN A 721 -87.29 -27.63 -22.88
N ALA A 722 -87.25 -27.66 -21.56
CA ALA A 722 -88.22 -28.38 -20.75
C ALA A 722 -89.62 -27.72 -20.79
N GLU A 723 -89.70 -26.39 -20.72
CA GLU A 723 -90.93 -25.62 -20.83
C GLU A 723 -91.55 -25.76 -22.23
N THR A 724 -90.75 -25.67 -23.29
CA THR A 724 -91.23 -25.90 -24.67
C THR A 724 -91.70 -27.32 -24.89
N ARG A 725 -91.01 -28.34 -24.36
CA ARG A 725 -91.48 -29.74 -24.36
C ARG A 725 -92.77 -29.91 -23.55
N GLY A 726 -92.84 -29.34 -22.35
CA GLY A 726 -94.02 -29.39 -21.49
C GLY A 726 -95.24 -28.69 -22.11
N ALA A 727 -95.04 -27.52 -22.72
CA ALA A 727 -96.08 -26.78 -23.43
C ALA A 727 -96.54 -27.51 -24.69
N THR A 728 -95.64 -28.15 -25.44
CA THR A 728 -96.03 -28.96 -26.60
C THR A 728 -96.78 -30.22 -26.20
N GLU A 729 -96.35 -30.95 -25.16
CA GLU A 729 -97.08 -32.12 -24.65
C GLU A 729 -98.42 -31.75 -24.01
N GLY A 730 -98.44 -30.69 -23.18
CA GLY A 730 -99.65 -30.16 -22.57
C GLY A 730 -100.64 -29.66 -23.62
N GLY A 731 -100.16 -28.93 -24.63
CA GLY A 731 -100.97 -28.49 -25.77
C GLY A 731 -101.49 -29.64 -26.63
N LYS A 732 -100.73 -30.73 -26.79
CA LYS A 732 -101.21 -31.97 -27.43
C LYS A 732 -102.32 -32.63 -26.62
N LYS A 733 -102.15 -32.75 -25.29
CA LYS A 733 -103.15 -33.34 -24.40
C LYS A 733 -104.42 -32.50 -24.33
N ALA A 734 -104.31 -31.18 -24.17
CA ALA A 734 -105.45 -30.26 -24.15
C ALA A 734 -106.22 -30.26 -25.48
N ARG A 735 -105.51 -30.27 -26.62
CA ARG A 735 -106.16 -30.48 -27.93
C ARG A 735 -106.86 -31.83 -27.98
N GLY A 736 -106.23 -32.90 -27.51
CA GLY A 736 -106.84 -34.24 -27.40
C GLY A 736 -108.12 -34.24 -26.57
N ILE A 737 -108.14 -33.59 -25.40
CA ILE A 737 -109.32 -33.41 -24.54
C ILE A 737 -110.41 -32.66 -25.29
N SER A 738 -110.07 -31.50 -25.89
CA SER A 738 -111.05 -30.66 -26.59
C SER A 738 -111.71 -31.38 -27.77
N VAL A 739 -110.94 -32.15 -28.54
CA VAL A 739 -111.46 -32.96 -29.65
C VAL A 739 -112.34 -34.09 -29.13
N PHE A 740 -111.93 -34.78 -28.06
CA PHE A 740 -112.74 -35.84 -27.44
C PHE A 740 -114.08 -35.29 -26.92
N LEU A 741 -114.05 -34.22 -26.13
CA LEU A 741 -115.27 -33.61 -25.57
C LEU A 741 -116.19 -33.06 -26.66
N LYS A 742 -115.65 -32.45 -27.73
CA LYS A 742 -116.44 -31.99 -28.87
C LYS A 742 -117.13 -33.14 -29.59
N ASN A 743 -116.42 -34.24 -29.85
CA ASN A 743 -116.96 -35.39 -30.56
C ASN A 743 -117.99 -36.15 -29.72
N VAL A 744 -117.76 -36.32 -28.42
CA VAL A 744 -118.71 -36.98 -27.51
C VAL A 744 -119.95 -36.12 -27.28
N GLY A 745 -119.79 -34.79 -27.16
CA GLY A 745 -120.91 -33.86 -27.03
C GLY A 745 -121.82 -33.80 -28.27
N GLN A 746 -121.32 -34.16 -29.45
CA GLN A 746 -122.14 -34.32 -30.66
C GLN A 746 -122.83 -35.69 -30.77
N ALA A 747 -122.35 -36.70 -30.04
CA ALA A 747 -122.85 -38.07 -30.13
C ALA A 747 -123.89 -38.45 -29.05
N ILE A 748 -123.97 -37.70 -27.94
CA ILE A 748 -124.83 -38.04 -26.80
C ILE A 748 -125.70 -36.81 -26.43
N SER A 749 -126.98 -36.84 -26.80
CA SER A 749 -128.00 -35.86 -26.39
C SER A 749 -128.91 -36.46 -25.32
N GLY A 750 -128.49 -36.42 -24.06
CA GLY A 750 -129.26 -36.88 -22.91
C GLY A 750 -128.66 -36.37 -21.59
N GLU A 751 -129.51 -35.86 -20.69
CA GLU A 751 -129.18 -35.02 -19.53
C GLU A 751 -128.46 -35.72 -18.37
N ALA A 752 -128.06 -36.99 -18.51
CA ALA A 752 -127.66 -37.85 -17.38
C ALA A 752 -126.19 -38.27 -17.35
N VAL A 753 -125.33 -37.80 -18.26
CA VAL A 753 -123.90 -38.21 -18.27
C VAL A 753 -122.98 -37.00 -18.41
N GLN A 754 -122.13 -36.78 -17.39
CA GLN A 754 -121.08 -35.77 -17.43
C GLN A 754 -119.93 -36.29 -18.33
N PRO A 755 -119.65 -35.67 -19.51
CA PRO A 755 -118.64 -36.15 -20.47
C PRO A 755 -117.22 -36.26 -19.90
N VAL A 756 -116.95 -35.55 -18.81
CA VAL A 756 -115.67 -35.54 -18.09
C VAL A 756 -115.40 -36.90 -17.42
N GLN A 757 -116.41 -37.54 -16.82
CA GLN A 757 -116.26 -38.83 -16.13
C GLN A 757 -115.85 -39.95 -17.11
N LEU A 758 -116.43 -39.94 -18.31
CA LEU A 758 -116.13 -40.90 -19.37
C LEU A 758 -114.70 -40.72 -19.93
N TYR A 759 -114.23 -39.47 -19.98
CA TYR A 759 -112.85 -39.18 -20.35
C TYR A 759 -111.85 -39.65 -19.28
N GLU A 760 -112.16 -39.46 -17.99
CA GLU A 760 -111.34 -39.97 -16.88
C GLU A 760 -111.23 -41.50 -16.92
N GLU A 761 -112.32 -42.20 -17.23
CA GLU A 761 -112.31 -43.66 -17.35
C GLU A 761 -111.51 -44.14 -18.56
N ASN A 762 -111.62 -43.46 -19.71
CA ASN A 762 -110.79 -43.73 -20.89
C ASN A 762 -109.30 -43.48 -20.61
N LEU A 763 -108.97 -42.39 -19.91
CA LEU A 763 -107.61 -42.10 -19.44
C LEU A 763 -107.11 -43.20 -18.52
N ARG A 764 -107.94 -43.67 -17.58
CA ARG A 764 -107.60 -44.75 -16.66
C ARG A 764 -107.29 -46.03 -17.42
N LEU A 765 -108.14 -46.43 -18.37
CA LEU A 765 -107.94 -47.61 -19.21
C LEU A 765 -106.69 -47.50 -20.08
N ARG A 766 -106.48 -46.37 -20.77
CA ARG A 766 -105.24 -46.13 -21.55
C ARG A 766 -103.99 -46.08 -20.68
N SER A 767 -104.09 -45.59 -19.44
CA SER A 767 -102.97 -45.61 -18.50
C SER A 767 -102.64 -47.04 -18.07
N LEU A 768 -103.66 -47.85 -17.80
CA LEU A 768 -103.54 -49.27 -17.49
C LEU A 768 -102.94 -50.03 -18.67
N GLU A 769 -103.40 -49.73 -19.89
CA GLU A 769 -102.90 -50.37 -21.11
C GLU A 769 -101.47 -49.96 -21.47
N ASN A 770 -101.11 -48.69 -21.30
CA ASN A 770 -99.72 -48.25 -21.40
C ASN A 770 -98.85 -48.85 -20.28
N GLN A 771 -99.38 -49.01 -19.07
CA GLN A 771 -98.67 -49.64 -17.96
C GLN A 771 -98.46 -51.14 -18.23
N THR A 772 -99.47 -51.86 -18.70
CA THR A 772 -99.33 -53.27 -19.11
C THR A 772 -98.40 -53.40 -20.31
N GLN A 773 -98.46 -52.52 -21.31
CA GLN A 773 -97.49 -52.50 -22.42
C GLN A 773 -96.06 -52.22 -21.97
N LYS A 774 -95.83 -51.25 -21.06
CA LYS A 774 -94.48 -50.94 -20.55
C LYS A 774 -93.94 -52.01 -19.62
N LEU A 775 -94.81 -52.73 -18.90
CA LEU A 775 -94.46 -53.91 -18.12
C LEU A 775 -94.08 -55.09 -19.04
N PHE A 776 -94.75 -55.23 -20.20
CA PHE A 776 -94.46 -56.29 -21.17
C PHE A 776 -93.22 -56.03 -22.03
N ASN A 777 -92.97 -54.78 -22.45
CA ASN A 777 -91.97 -54.47 -23.49
C ASN A 777 -90.55 -54.11 -22.97
N GLY A 778 -90.28 -54.31 -21.68
CA GLY A 778 -88.91 -54.40 -21.16
C GLY A 778 -88.34 -53.13 -20.51
N GLN A 779 -87.79 -53.32 -19.31
CA GLN A 779 -87.12 -52.35 -18.40
C GLN A 779 -88.02 -51.36 -17.64
N ALA A 780 -89.01 -51.86 -16.91
CA ALA A 780 -89.62 -51.09 -15.82
C ALA A 780 -88.73 -51.17 -14.55
N ARG A 781 -88.23 -50.02 -14.07
CA ARG A 781 -87.62 -49.90 -12.73
C ARG A 781 -88.70 -49.53 -11.72
N VAL A 782 -88.94 -50.41 -10.75
CA VAL A 782 -89.89 -50.21 -9.65
C VAL A 782 -89.23 -49.33 -8.58
N PHE A 783 -89.81 -48.17 -8.29
CA PHE A 783 -89.41 -47.32 -7.17
C PHE A 783 -90.33 -47.60 -5.97
N LEU A 784 -89.79 -48.21 -4.91
CA LEU A 784 -90.50 -48.48 -3.66
C LEU A 784 -90.36 -47.28 -2.71
N LYS A 785 -91.48 -46.82 -2.12
CA LYS A 785 -91.46 -45.78 -1.07
C LYS A 785 -91.09 -46.42 0.28
N PRO A 786 -90.06 -45.93 1.00
CA PRO A 786 -89.54 -46.58 2.21
C PRO A 786 -90.54 -46.78 3.36
N ASN A 787 -91.55 -45.92 3.43
CA ASN A 787 -92.50 -45.83 4.54
C ASN A 787 -93.71 -46.78 4.42
N ALA A 788 -93.79 -47.61 3.38
CA ALA A 788 -94.91 -48.54 3.17
C ALA A 788 -94.51 -50.02 3.12
N THR A 789 -93.25 -50.38 3.35
CA THR A 789 -92.79 -51.78 3.25
C THR A 789 -91.80 -52.13 4.35
N ASN A 790 -92.15 -53.10 5.22
CA ASN A 790 -91.29 -53.65 6.24
C ASN A 790 -90.67 -54.96 5.71
N VAL A 791 -89.39 -54.95 5.32
CA VAL A 791 -88.69 -56.12 4.79
C VAL A 791 -87.70 -56.62 5.83
N THR A 792 -87.97 -57.76 6.45
CA THR A 792 -87.02 -58.45 7.33
C THR A 792 -86.22 -59.47 6.53
N LEU A 793 -84.90 -59.29 6.44
CA LEU A 793 -83.97 -60.25 5.84
C LEU A 793 -83.43 -61.19 6.94
N THR A 794 -83.75 -62.48 6.86
CA THR A 794 -83.13 -63.55 7.65
C THR A 794 -81.90 -64.10 6.92
N LEU A 795 -80.75 -64.12 7.57
CA LEU A 795 -79.51 -64.75 7.07
C LEU A 795 -79.28 -66.09 7.80
N PRO A 796 -78.88 -67.19 7.11
CA PRO A 796 -78.55 -68.46 7.75
C PRO A 796 -77.12 -68.52 8.33
N HIS A 797 -76.97 -69.37 9.35
CA HIS A 797 -75.86 -69.60 10.28
C HIS A 797 -74.60 -70.35 9.73
N ASP A 798 -73.49 -70.12 10.46
CA ASP A 798 -72.31 -70.98 10.82
C ASP A 798 -71.29 -71.44 9.75
N THR A 799 -70.07 -70.87 9.65
CA THR A 799 -68.77 -71.02 10.40
C THR A 799 -67.91 -72.25 9.99
N PRO A 800 -66.58 -72.41 10.29
CA PRO A 800 -65.60 -71.59 11.07
C PRO A 800 -64.24 -71.35 10.32
N ARG A 801 -63.31 -70.49 10.76
CA ARG A 801 -62.26 -70.77 11.78
C ARG A 801 -61.32 -69.54 11.93
N ALA A 802 -60.96 -69.20 13.16
CA ALA A 802 -59.90 -68.25 13.56
C ALA A 802 -58.68 -69.04 14.13
N PRO A 803 -57.59 -68.47 14.72
CA PRO A 803 -57.08 -67.08 14.86
C PRO A 803 -55.51 -67.01 14.71
N PRO A 804 -54.72 -66.19 15.46
CA PRO A 804 -54.31 -64.77 15.25
C PRO A 804 -52.74 -64.59 15.16
N ARG A 805 -52.08 -63.44 14.93
CA ARG A 805 -51.93 -62.23 15.79
C ARG A 805 -50.84 -61.26 15.22
N ARG A 806 -51.05 -59.93 15.38
CA ARG A 806 -50.09 -58.79 15.60
C ARG A 806 -49.09 -58.42 14.48
N LEU A 807 -48.62 -57.16 14.26
CA LEU A 807 -48.60 -55.86 14.97
C LEU A 807 -48.20 -54.73 13.97
N ASN A 808 -48.75 -53.52 14.18
CA ASN A 808 -48.31 -52.13 13.88
C ASN A 808 -47.18 -51.76 12.87
N LYS A 809 -47.51 -50.72 12.04
CA LYS A 809 -46.78 -49.47 11.59
C LYS A 809 -45.24 -49.49 11.47
N PRO A 810 -44.59 -48.76 10.51
CA PRO A 810 -44.61 -47.28 10.51
C PRO A 810 -44.30 -46.56 9.16
N SER A 811 -43.99 -45.27 9.31
CA SER A 811 -43.72 -44.14 8.40
C SER A 811 -42.40 -44.11 7.60
N GLN A 812 -42.39 -43.24 6.58
CA GLN A 812 -41.30 -42.39 6.02
C GLN A 812 -40.14 -43.01 5.19
N SER A 813 -39.96 -42.38 4.02
CA SER A 813 -38.82 -42.30 3.05
C SER A 813 -37.41 -42.20 3.68
N PRO A 814 -36.25 -42.37 3.00
CA PRO A 814 -35.94 -42.11 1.56
C PRO A 814 -34.95 -43.11 0.89
N ALA A 815 -34.62 -42.92 -0.40
CA ALA A 815 -33.47 -43.58 -1.04
C ALA A 815 -32.72 -42.66 -2.00
N THR A 816 -31.40 -42.54 -1.76
CA THR A 816 -30.37 -41.90 -2.59
C THR A 816 -29.45 -42.96 -3.19
N GLY A 817 -29.04 -42.78 -4.46
CA GLY A 817 -27.67 -43.08 -4.93
C GLY A 817 -27.41 -44.35 -5.75
N LEU A 818 -27.22 -44.18 -7.07
CA LEU A 818 -26.12 -44.63 -7.98
C LEU A 818 -25.16 -45.78 -7.55
N PRO A 819 -24.61 -46.60 -8.48
CA PRO A 819 -23.72 -46.13 -9.57
C PRO A 819 -23.80 -46.88 -10.92
N ALA A 820 -22.84 -46.54 -11.79
CA ALA A 820 -22.81 -46.58 -13.26
C ALA A 820 -22.09 -47.79 -13.91
N ALA A 821 -22.00 -47.68 -15.25
CA ALA A 821 -21.16 -48.39 -16.26
C ALA A 821 -21.88 -49.51 -17.04
N GLY A 822 -21.83 -49.61 -18.37
CA GLY A 822 -21.16 -48.82 -19.42
C GLY A 822 -21.33 -49.46 -20.82
N ALA A 823 -20.83 -48.76 -21.85
CA ALA A 823 -20.55 -49.18 -23.25
C ALA A 823 -21.74 -49.50 -24.18
N SER A 824 -21.72 -49.31 -25.50
CA SER A 824 -20.92 -48.52 -26.47
C SER A 824 -21.58 -48.66 -27.87
N MET A 825 -21.16 -47.82 -28.84
CA MET A 825 -21.21 -47.97 -30.32
C MET A 825 -22.45 -47.54 -31.13
N ALA A 826 -22.40 -46.29 -31.65
CA ALA A 826 -22.12 -45.87 -33.06
C ALA A 826 -22.74 -46.61 -34.28
N PRO A 827 -22.64 -46.08 -35.53
CA PRO A 827 -23.27 -44.89 -36.13
C PRO A 827 -23.90 -45.20 -37.53
N VAL A 828 -24.17 -44.16 -38.36
CA VAL A 828 -24.42 -44.07 -39.84
C VAL A 828 -25.68 -43.20 -40.08
N ALA A 829 -25.65 -41.93 -40.54
CA ALA A 829 -25.08 -41.23 -41.70
C ALA A 829 -26.09 -41.00 -42.86
N ALA A 830 -25.87 -39.86 -43.54
CA ALA A 830 -26.43 -39.35 -44.81
C ALA A 830 -27.69 -38.47 -44.72
N SER A 831 -27.87 -37.38 -45.47
CA SER A 831 -27.01 -36.48 -46.28
C SER A 831 -27.90 -35.39 -46.91
N GLY A 832 -27.30 -34.28 -47.39
CA GLY A 832 -27.89 -33.31 -48.35
C GLY A 832 -28.44 -32.04 -47.70
N ALA A 833 -27.89 -30.82 -47.78
CA ALA A 833 -27.16 -30.01 -48.77
C ALA A 833 -28.00 -28.84 -49.31
N ALA A 834 -27.49 -27.64 -49.02
CA ALA A 834 -27.47 -26.40 -49.83
C ALA A 834 -28.75 -25.59 -50.11
N GLY A 835 -28.63 -24.25 -50.02
CA GLY A 835 -29.42 -23.33 -50.86
C GLY A 835 -29.83 -21.96 -50.29
N ALA A 836 -28.85 -21.06 -50.16
CA ALA A 836 -28.89 -19.60 -50.35
C ALA A 836 -30.21 -18.76 -50.38
N ALA A 837 -30.10 -17.63 -49.65
CA ALA A 837 -30.38 -16.24 -50.06
C ALA A 837 -31.78 -15.60 -49.96
N SER A 838 -31.75 -14.40 -49.33
CA SER A 838 -32.29 -13.12 -49.82
C SER A 838 -33.49 -12.51 -49.08
N ALA A 839 -33.20 -11.40 -48.39
CA ALA A 839 -33.96 -10.13 -48.32
C ALA A 839 -35.39 -10.16 -47.72
N ALA A 840 -35.95 -9.10 -47.14
CA ALA A 840 -35.50 -7.85 -46.55
C ALA A 840 -36.80 -7.20 -46.02
N ALA A 841 -36.65 -6.42 -44.96
CA ALA A 841 -37.36 -5.16 -44.72
C ALA A 841 -38.82 -5.12 -44.20
N HIS A 842 -38.90 -4.25 -43.18
CA HIS A 842 -39.96 -3.33 -42.78
C HIS A 842 -41.07 -3.85 -41.82
N VAL A 843 -41.10 -3.46 -40.53
CA VAL A 843 -41.12 -2.13 -39.85
C VAL A 843 -42.55 -1.69 -39.56
N LEU A 844 -42.89 -1.49 -38.29
CA LEU A 844 -43.01 -0.15 -37.70
C LEU A 844 -43.26 -0.25 -36.18
N GLU A 845 -42.33 0.34 -35.44
CA GLU A 845 -42.53 0.85 -34.09
C GLU A 845 -43.43 2.09 -34.13
N LEU A 846 -44.29 2.19 -33.12
CA LEU A 846 -44.54 3.40 -32.34
C LEU A 846 -44.62 3.01 -30.87
#